data_AF-A0AAD9Z2V6-F1
#
_entry.id   AF-A0AAD9Z2V6-F1
#
_cell.length_a   1.000
_cell.length_b   1.000
_cell.length_c   1.000
_cell.angle_alpha   90.00
_cell.angle_beta   90.00
_cell.angle_gamma   90.00
#
_symmetry.space_group_name_H-M   'P 1'
#
loop_
_entity.id
_entity.type
_entity.pdbx_description
1 polymer ?
#
loop_
_entity_poly.entity_id
_entity_poly.type
_entity_poly.pdbx_seq_one_letter_code
_entity_poly.pdbx_strand_id
1 'polypeptide(L)'
;MAHLIRSLRTFLERELEPMAAVHEQQKPLPKQALPPNIADLPLKQWDKAVFSTELVNLNIVPPVNPVKVGQKAAAKSTVGSGWVEEGTYAGTQLALTEMYDRIERGYISYFDAMGFESTIPQTIPFEEKMSIYNYQSPTKDNYPPHLDVIPTHDQTLPWKIFNVVGLLDAASLLPKIVPNTFLGKIASDIQESFLNVIDGKPEQGPTIADVEKRNKFDRQSGTDIERGANIGDYDDWYSDARFAQQQFTGTNPTTITRASAAQIADFKAAADTQGLKAVVKLLDSADPKDFYVQDCSYFREASGLQPDDVMMDPDPLGNRFGCAAVSLFQLNADGRLHPLAICTDYKVSMDKSIVVFNKRLGPSDSTASEKEDWPWRYAKTCAQVSDWTRHEITIHLNDTHFMEEAIIVATHRCIPIDHPVYKLLQPHWLKTLSLNAAARSTLVPKIIFDLVGVPNTNLYSFLKHAYKSFDFQRQYIPNDLPARGFPLSELNTPKFKNYAYAKDMNLMWNTIHTFVSSMVDLSYETDDQVANDAPIQAWCKEIRSPTAGQIPSFPVITTIPALVDAITMSIHIASPQHTAVNYLQNFYQAFVINKPASLCSPPPTSLAALQAYKEIDLVKALPIGPQHQRLWLLSSHIPHLLSFRVAEENNLINYALSLWNLYKKKTGPGEPEVKAIAETFYTQLRDLIGAFDETSRGMTDGTVPYNVLDPNSTAVSILI
;
A
#
# COMPACT_ATOMS: atom_id res chain seq x y z
N MET A 1 28.39 27.64 25.87
CA MET A 1 27.35 28.50 25.25
C MET A 1 27.93 29.66 24.44
N ALA A 2 28.79 30.52 25.00
CA ALA A 2 29.43 31.63 24.26
C ALA A 2 30.36 31.19 23.10
N HIS A 3 30.96 30.00 23.18
CA HIS A 3 31.81 29.46 22.11
C HIS A 3 31.02 28.88 20.92
N LEU A 4 29.77 28.44 21.16
CA LEU A 4 28.85 27.91 20.14
C LEU A 4 28.25 29.05 19.30
N ILE A 5 27.97 30.20 19.92
CA ILE A 5 27.47 31.42 19.27
C ILE A 5 28.54 32.04 18.36
N ARG A 6 29.82 31.95 18.73
CA ARG A 6 30.91 32.52 17.93
C ARG A 6 31.16 31.73 16.64
N SER A 7 30.97 30.39 16.67
CA SER A 7 31.20 29.51 15.51
C SER A 7 30.07 29.56 14.48
N LEU A 8 28.83 29.82 14.91
CA LEU A 8 27.67 30.04 14.01
C LEU A 8 27.74 31.40 13.30
N ARG A 9 28.28 32.43 13.96
CA ARG A 9 28.42 33.77 13.38
C ARG A 9 29.45 33.82 12.24
N THR A 10 30.56 33.09 12.38
CA THR A 10 31.60 33.03 11.33
C THR A 10 31.17 32.22 10.09
N PHE A 11 30.21 31.30 10.24
CA PHE A 11 29.62 30.57 9.11
C PHE A 11 28.64 31.45 8.32
N LEU A 12 27.83 32.26 9.01
CA LEU A 12 26.85 33.14 8.38
C LEU A 12 27.46 34.41 7.76
N GLU A 13 28.60 34.90 8.27
CA GLU A 13 29.25 36.12 7.76
C GLU A 13 30.15 35.89 6.52
N ARG A 14 30.39 34.63 6.11
CA ARG A 14 31.22 34.31 4.92
C ARG A 14 30.46 34.15 3.60
N GLU A 15 29.13 34.14 3.61
CA GLU A 15 28.32 34.07 2.37
C GLU A 15 27.66 35.39 1.98
N LEU A 16 28.02 36.51 2.62
CA LEU A 16 27.50 37.83 2.30
C LEU A 16 28.61 38.74 1.75
N GLU A 17 29.13 38.42 0.57
CA GLU A 17 29.73 39.44 -0.29
C GLU A 17 28.61 40.18 -1.05
N PRO A 18 28.63 41.52 -1.11
CA PRO A 18 27.57 42.29 -1.75
C PRO A 18 27.67 42.16 -3.28
N MET A 19 26.75 41.42 -3.90
CA MET A 19 26.50 41.53 -5.34
C MET A 19 26.07 42.97 -5.66
N ALA A 20 26.92 43.68 -6.41
CA ALA A 20 26.62 44.99 -6.95
C ALA A 20 25.32 44.94 -7.78
N ALA A 21 24.37 45.81 -7.44
CA ALA A 21 23.09 45.93 -8.10
C ALA A 21 23.26 46.38 -9.56
N VAL A 22 23.00 45.47 -10.50
CA VAL A 22 22.67 45.82 -11.88
C VAL A 22 21.19 46.20 -11.87
N HIS A 23 20.87 47.49 -11.99
CA HIS A 23 19.52 47.95 -12.29
C HIS A 23 19.18 47.61 -13.75
N GLU A 24 18.79 46.36 -13.97
CA GLU A 24 18.09 45.95 -15.19
C GLU A 24 16.63 46.38 -15.04
N GLN A 25 16.13 47.21 -15.95
CA GLN A 25 14.73 47.57 -16.03
C GLN A 25 13.90 46.27 -16.14
N GLN A 26 13.12 45.96 -15.11
CA GLN A 26 12.17 44.84 -15.14
C GLN A 26 11.22 45.05 -16.33
N LYS A 27 11.47 44.30 -17.41
CA LYS A 27 10.45 44.08 -18.44
C LYS A 27 9.21 43.55 -17.74
N PRO A 28 8.00 44.10 -18.00
CA PRO A 28 6.79 43.53 -17.44
C PRO A 28 6.74 42.06 -17.84
N LEU A 29 6.61 41.18 -16.84
CA LEU A 29 6.37 39.76 -17.03
C LEU A 29 5.26 39.60 -18.10
N PRO A 30 5.43 38.72 -19.10
CA PRO A 30 4.38 38.49 -20.08
C PRO A 30 3.11 38.12 -19.30
N LYS A 31 2.04 38.90 -19.44
CA LYS A 31 0.74 38.55 -18.87
C LYS A 31 0.37 37.19 -19.44
N GLN A 32 0.51 36.12 -18.66
CA GLN A 32 -0.26 34.91 -18.92
C GLN A 32 -1.71 35.37 -18.92
N ALA A 33 -2.33 35.41 -20.09
CA ALA A 33 -3.72 35.76 -20.21
C ALA A 33 -4.50 34.66 -19.51
N LEU A 34 -4.92 34.90 -18.27
CA LEU A 34 -5.92 34.07 -17.63
C LEU A 34 -7.16 34.06 -18.55
N PRO A 35 -7.86 32.92 -18.70
CA PRO A 35 -9.07 32.87 -19.48
C PRO A 35 -10.05 33.96 -19.01
N PRO A 36 -10.86 34.52 -19.91
CA PRO A 36 -11.79 35.58 -19.56
C PRO A 36 -12.86 35.13 -18.54
N ASN A 37 -13.11 33.83 -18.42
CA ASN A 37 -14.09 33.26 -17.50
C ASN A 37 -13.42 32.32 -16.48
N ILE A 38 -13.73 32.52 -15.20
CA ILE A 38 -13.23 31.69 -14.10
C ILE A 38 -13.81 30.27 -14.13
N ALA A 39 -14.98 30.06 -14.76
CA ALA A 39 -15.58 28.74 -14.92
C ALA A 39 -14.74 27.80 -15.81
N ASP A 40 -13.92 28.37 -16.70
CA ASP A 40 -13.06 27.61 -17.61
C ASP A 40 -11.71 27.23 -16.95
N LEU A 41 -11.48 27.66 -15.70
CA LEU A 41 -10.26 27.36 -14.94
C LEU A 41 -10.48 26.14 -14.04
N PRO A 42 -9.78 25.01 -14.27
CA PRO A 42 -9.86 23.89 -13.36
C PRO A 42 -9.23 24.26 -12.02
N LEU A 43 -9.96 24.02 -10.92
CA LEU A 43 -9.41 24.12 -9.58
C LEU A 43 -8.33 23.04 -9.41
N LYS A 44 -7.12 23.43 -9.02
CA LYS A 44 -6.00 22.49 -8.81
C LYS A 44 -5.84 22.07 -7.35
N GLN A 45 -6.20 22.96 -6.44
CA GLN A 45 -6.14 22.76 -5.00
C GLN A 45 -7.11 23.71 -4.33
N TRP A 46 -7.66 23.32 -3.19
CA TRP A 46 -8.48 24.21 -2.38
C TRP A 46 -7.61 25.27 -1.69
N ASP A 47 -8.10 26.51 -1.65
CA ASP A 47 -7.63 27.45 -0.64
C ASP A 47 -8.05 26.92 0.75
N LYS A 48 -7.07 26.75 1.64
CA LYS A 48 -7.29 26.10 2.93
C LYS A 48 -8.26 26.85 3.83
N ALA A 49 -8.31 28.18 3.76
CA ALA A 49 -9.21 29.00 4.56
C ALA A 49 -10.64 28.96 4.00
N VAL A 50 -10.78 29.02 2.67
CA VAL A 50 -12.08 28.86 1.98
C VAL A 50 -12.67 27.49 2.29
N PHE A 51 -11.89 26.41 2.15
CA PHE A 51 -12.36 25.05 2.45
C PHE A 51 -12.78 24.90 3.92
N SER A 52 -12.01 25.46 4.86
CA SER A 52 -12.37 25.45 6.29
C SER A 52 -13.69 26.17 6.56
N THR A 53 -13.89 27.31 5.90
CA THR A 53 -15.13 28.09 6.02
C THR A 53 -16.32 27.27 5.53
N GLU A 54 -16.16 26.53 4.44
CA GLU A 54 -17.24 25.72 3.89
C GLU A 54 -17.57 24.50 4.76
N LEU A 55 -16.56 23.84 5.34
CA LEU A 55 -16.81 22.78 6.34
C LEU A 55 -17.63 23.29 7.53
N VAL A 56 -17.37 24.52 8.00
CA VAL A 56 -18.15 25.16 9.06
C VAL A 56 -19.58 25.45 8.59
N ASN A 57 -19.75 26.00 7.39
CA ASN A 57 -21.07 26.30 6.81
C ASN A 57 -21.94 25.05 6.64
N LEU A 58 -21.33 23.94 6.23
CA LEU A 58 -22.00 22.64 6.08
C LEU A 58 -22.19 21.90 7.40
N ASN A 59 -21.69 22.44 8.51
CA ASN A 59 -21.65 21.77 9.81
C ASN A 59 -20.91 20.40 9.77
N ILE A 60 -19.90 20.30 8.90
CA ILE A 60 -18.94 19.19 8.82
C ILE A 60 -17.73 19.56 9.67
N VAL A 61 -17.97 19.68 10.97
CA VAL A 61 -16.94 20.01 11.97
C VAL A 61 -17.07 19.07 13.16
N PRO A 62 -15.98 18.80 13.90
CA PRO A 62 -16.06 18.02 15.12
C PRO A 62 -17.01 18.72 16.13
N PRO A 63 -17.82 17.99 16.90
CA PRO A 63 -18.61 18.59 17.96
C PRO A 63 -17.68 19.27 18.99
N VAL A 64 -18.01 20.51 19.38
CA VAL A 64 -17.23 21.26 20.38
C VAL A 64 -17.44 20.63 21.75
N ASN A 65 -16.44 19.91 22.25
CA ASN A 65 -16.39 19.52 23.65
C ASN A 65 -15.82 20.69 24.47
N PRO A 66 -16.57 21.28 25.43
CA PRO A 66 -16.14 22.46 26.15
C PRO A 66 -15.01 22.11 27.12
N VAL A 67 -13.76 22.22 26.65
CA VAL A 67 -12.58 22.03 27.50
C VAL A 67 -12.36 23.21 28.45
N LYS A 68 -12.96 24.38 28.21
CA LYS A 68 -12.80 25.54 29.09
C LYS A 68 -13.84 25.52 30.22
N VAL A 69 -13.37 25.31 31.45
CA VAL A 69 -14.12 25.53 32.69
C VAL A 69 -14.79 26.91 32.63
N GLY A 70 -16.12 26.94 32.59
CA GLY A 70 -16.93 28.15 32.72
C GLY A 70 -17.59 28.70 31.45
N GLN A 71 -17.35 28.14 30.25
CA GLN A 71 -18.09 28.55 29.05
C GLN A 71 -19.22 27.56 28.73
N LYS A 72 -20.46 28.06 28.70
CA LYS A 72 -21.60 27.32 28.14
C LYS A 72 -21.22 26.90 26.72
N ALA A 73 -21.51 25.65 26.36
CA ALA A 73 -21.34 25.14 25.01
C ALA A 73 -21.88 26.17 24.02
N ALA A 74 -21.04 26.59 23.06
CA ALA A 74 -21.52 27.40 21.95
C ALA A 74 -22.69 26.65 21.31
N ALA A 75 -23.79 27.35 21.05
CA ALA A 75 -24.97 26.77 20.43
C ALA A 75 -24.53 25.98 19.18
N LYS A 76 -25.01 24.74 19.02
CA LYS A 76 -24.87 24.01 17.76
C LYS A 76 -25.28 24.98 16.65
N SER A 77 -24.40 25.24 15.69
CA SER A 77 -24.84 25.85 14.44
C SER A 77 -25.95 24.95 13.91
N THR A 78 -27.19 25.44 13.90
CA THR A 78 -28.35 24.73 13.33
C THR A 78 -28.46 24.98 11.83
N VAL A 79 -27.40 25.49 11.20
CA VAL A 79 -27.36 25.87 9.79
C VAL A 79 -26.25 25.03 9.16
N GLY A 80 -26.65 24.03 8.37
CA GLY A 80 -25.76 23.06 7.71
C GLY A 80 -26.34 21.64 7.75
N SER A 81 -26.36 20.95 6.60
CA SER A 81 -26.86 19.58 6.42
C SER A 81 -26.08 18.52 7.21
N GLY A 82 -24.85 18.84 7.61
CA GLY A 82 -23.89 17.93 8.25
C GLY A 82 -23.19 16.99 7.27
N TRP A 83 -23.49 17.08 5.97
CA TRP A 83 -22.96 16.24 4.89
C TRP A 83 -22.96 17.04 3.58
N VAL A 84 -22.02 16.75 2.67
CA VAL A 84 -22.11 17.27 1.30
C VAL A 84 -23.23 16.51 0.59
N GLU A 85 -24.32 17.20 0.26
CA GLU A 85 -25.48 16.57 -0.41
C GLU A 85 -25.21 16.33 -1.90
N GLU A 86 -24.62 17.34 -2.55
CA GLU A 86 -24.31 17.35 -3.97
C GLU A 86 -22.92 17.96 -4.20
N GLY A 87 -22.16 17.43 -5.16
CA GLY A 87 -20.81 17.94 -5.48
C GLY A 87 -20.32 17.48 -6.86
N THR A 88 -19.24 18.09 -7.36
CA THR A 88 -18.60 17.63 -8.60
C THR A 88 -17.54 16.57 -8.29
N TYR A 89 -17.31 15.64 -9.22
CA TYR A 89 -16.30 14.58 -9.05
C TYR A 89 -14.91 15.15 -8.71
N ALA A 90 -14.43 16.12 -9.51
CA ALA A 90 -13.13 16.77 -9.30
C ALA A 90 -13.07 17.55 -7.98
N GLY A 91 -14.16 18.25 -7.61
CA GLY A 91 -14.23 18.97 -6.34
C GLY A 91 -14.13 18.03 -5.13
N THR A 92 -14.80 16.87 -5.20
CA THR A 92 -14.74 15.85 -4.16
C THR A 92 -13.37 15.19 -4.06
N GLN A 93 -12.68 14.91 -5.17
CA GLN A 93 -11.28 14.43 -5.13
C GLN A 93 -10.38 15.39 -4.36
N LEU A 94 -10.43 16.69 -4.69
CA LEU A 94 -9.64 17.71 -4.00
C LEU A 94 -10.03 17.85 -2.52
N ALA A 95 -11.32 17.72 -2.21
CA ALA A 95 -11.82 17.75 -0.84
C ALA A 95 -11.33 16.53 -0.03
N LEU A 96 -11.31 15.34 -0.63
CA LEU A 96 -10.76 14.13 -0.04
C LEU A 96 -9.27 14.29 0.28
N THR A 97 -8.49 14.79 -0.68
CA THR A 97 -7.05 15.06 -0.48
C THR A 97 -6.82 16.04 0.67
N GLU A 98 -7.51 17.18 0.66
CA GLU A 98 -7.33 18.21 1.70
C GLU A 98 -7.81 17.73 3.08
N MET A 99 -8.91 16.97 3.16
CA MET A 99 -9.39 16.41 4.42
C MET A 99 -8.44 15.34 4.97
N TYR A 100 -7.92 14.46 4.12
CA TYR A 100 -6.96 13.43 4.53
C TYR A 100 -5.66 14.05 5.04
N ASP A 101 -5.08 15.03 4.34
CA ASP A 101 -3.90 15.80 4.77
C ASP A 101 -4.12 16.51 6.13
N ARG A 102 -5.34 16.99 6.41
CA ARG A 102 -5.69 17.55 7.73
C ARG A 102 -5.72 16.50 8.83
N ILE A 103 -6.29 15.33 8.55
CA ILE A 103 -6.35 14.22 9.51
C ILE A 103 -4.92 13.77 9.84
N GLU A 104 -4.10 13.50 8.82
CA GLU A 104 -2.71 13.07 9.00
C GLU A 104 -1.91 14.05 9.86
N ARG A 105 -1.93 15.36 9.51
CA ARG A 105 -1.27 16.40 10.31
C ARG A 105 -1.78 16.49 11.74
N GLY A 106 -3.06 16.20 11.95
CA GLY A 106 -3.67 16.13 13.27
C GLY A 106 -3.05 15.02 14.13
N TYR A 107 -2.91 13.82 13.57
CA TYR A 107 -2.25 12.69 14.24
C TYR A 107 -0.76 12.95 14.46
N ILE A 108 -0.03 13.48 13.48
CA ILE A 108 1.39 13.86 13.64
C ILE A 108 1.55 14.85 14.80
N SER A 109 0.72 15.90 14.83
CA SER A 109 0.78 16.91 15.90
C SER A 109 0.47 16.32 17.29
N TYR A 110 -0.45 15.35 17.35
CA TYR A 110 -0.77 14.66 18.59
C TYR A 110 0.37 13.75 19.06
N PHE A 111 0.96 12.96 18.16
CA PHE A 111 2.08 12.08 18.48
C PHE A 111 3.33 12.85 18.90
N ASP A 112 3.57 14.02 18.30
CA ASP A 112 4.61 14.96 18.72
C ASP A 112 4.36 15.46 20.14
N ALA A 113 3.13 15.94 20.42
CA ALA A 113 2.74 16.47 21.73
C ALA A 113 2.79 15.42 22.85
N MET A 114 2.49 14.15 22.53
CA MET A 114 2.52 13.04 23.49
C MET A 114 3.91 12.42 23.65
N GLY A 115 4.91 12.83 22.87
CA GLY A 115 6.27 12.29 22.96
C GLY A 115 6.44 10.91 22.32
N PHE A 116 5.48 10.46 21.49
CA PHE A 116 5.62 9.23 20.73
C PHE A 116 6.54 9.42 19.52
N GLU A 117 6.30 10.46 18.72
CA GLU A 117 7.10 10.79 17.53
C GLU A 117 7.48 12.27 17.56
N SER A 118 8.41 12.63 18.46
CA SER A 118 8.78 14.04 18.67
C SER A 118 9.61 14.62 17.52
N THR A 119 9.14 15.73 16.98
CA THR A 119 9.82 16.55 15.96
C THR A 119 11.14 17.10 16.50
N ILE A 120 11.16 17.52 17.77
CA ILE A 120 12.38 17.87 18.49
C ILE A 120 12.76 16.68 19.36
N PRO A 121 13.96 16.09 19.21
CA PRO A 121 14.36 14.93 19.99
C PRO A 121 14.25 15.17 21.50
N GLN A 122 13.50 14.31 22.19
CA GLN A 122 13.37 14.32 23.64
C GLN A 122 14.09 13.10 24.24
N THR A 123 14.77 13.31 25.37
CA THR A 123 15.38 12.23 26.15
C THR A 123 14.38 11.78 27.21
N ILE A 124 13.57 10.78 26.85
CA ILE A 124 12.65 10.12 27.78
C ILE A 124 13.42 8.97 28.45
N PRO A 125 13.50 8.91 29.80
CA PRO A 125 14.08 7.79 30.54
C PRO A 125 13.46 6.46 30.09
N PHE A 126 14.25 5.38 30.04
CA PHE A 126 13.79 4.10 29.53
C PHE A 126 12.57 3.54 30.31
N GLU A 127 12.58 3.67 31.64
CA GLU A 127 11.45 3.28 32.50
C GLU A 127 10.16 4.05 32.19
N GLU A 128 10.28 5.32 31.82
CA GLU A 128 9.15 6.16 31.42
C GLU A 128 8.68 5.83 29.98
N LYS A 129 9.60 5.45 29.07
CA LYS A 129 9.19 4.90 27.77
C LYS A 129 8.35 3.63 27.93
N MET A 130 8.71 2.75 28.85
CA MET A 130 7.93 1.52 29.11
C MET A 130 6.51 1.81 29.60
N SER A 131 6.28 2.94 30.29
CA SER A 131 4.95 3.34 30.76
C SER A 131 4.15 4.13 29.72
N ILE A 132 4.81 4.77 28.76
CA ILE A 132 4.17 5.51 27.65
C ILE A 132 3.77 4.57 26.52
N TYR A 133 4.68 3.69 26.09
CA TYR A 133 4.43 2.76 24.99
C TYR A 133 3.77 1.50 25.54
N ASN A 134 2.44 1.43 25.48
CA ASN A 134 1.68 0.24 25.86
C ASN A 134 1.00 -0.36 24.63
N TYR A 135 0.82 -1.68 24.63
CA TYR A 135 -0.10 -2.29 23.67
C TYR A 135 -1.54 -1.99 24.07
N GLN A 136 -2.37 -1.76 23.06
CA GLN A 136 -3.80 -1.65 23.23
C GLN A 136 -4.39 -2.93 23.89
N SER A 137 -5.44 -2.75 24.71
CA SER A 137 -6.19 -3.88 25.28
C SER A 137 -6.99 -4.60 24.19
N PRO A 138 -6.88 -5.95 24.02
CA PRO A 138 -7.55 -6.69 22.94
C PRO A 138 -9.08 -6.55 22.85
N THR A 139 -9.73 -5.98 23.87
CA THR A 139 -11.17 -5.71 23.90
C THR A 139 -11.55 -4.31 23.46
N LYS A 140 -10.58 -3.41 23.23
CA LYS A 140 -10.81 -1.98 22.96
C LYS A 140 -11.18 -1.71 21.50
N ASP A 141 -10.62 -2.47 20.57
CA ASP A 141 -10.98 -2.47 19.15
C ASP A 141 -10.69 -3.84 18.49
N ASN A 142 -10.85 -3.92 17.17
CA ASN A 142 -10.71 -5.14 16.40
C ASN A 142 -9.39 -5.26 15.62
N TYR A 143 -8.41 -4.42 15.89
CA TYR A 143 -7.11 -4.50 15.24
C TYR A 143 -6.18 -5.48 15.96
N PRO A 144 -5.12 -5.95 15.27
CA PRO A 144 -4.00 -6.63 15.94
C PRO A 144 -3.28 -5.72 16.94
N PRO A 145 -2.39 -6.27 17.79
CA PRO A 145 -1.66 -5.47 18.78
C PRO A 145 -0.94 -4.27 18.15
N HIS A 146 -1.21 -3.09 18.71
CA HIS A 146 -0.66 -1.83 18.24
C HIS A 146 -0.50 -0.87 19.43
N LEU A 147 0.09 0.31 19.20
CA LEU A 147 0.29 1.30 20.26
C LEU A 147 -1.05 1.76 20.85
N ASP A 148 -1.16 1.78 22.18
CA ASP A 148 -2.31 2.35 22.87
C ASP A 148 -2.20 3.88 22.92
N VAL A 149 -2.87 4.52 21.96
CA VAL A 149 -2.85 5.97 21.78
C VAL A 149 -3.76 6.69 22.80
N ILE A 150 -4.51 5.98 23.66
CA ILE A 150 -5.40 6.61 24.67
C ILE A 150 -5.21 5.96 26.05
N PRO A 151 -4.39 6.52 26.95
CA PRO A 151 -4.32 6.06 28.33
C PRO A 151 -5.64 6.34 29.06
N THR A 152 -6.25 5.31 29.65
CA THR A 152 -7.52 5.39 30.39
C THR A 152 -7.49 6.32 31.61
N HIS A 153 -6.31 6.67 32.12
CA HIS A 153 -6.14 7.49 33.34
C HIS A 153 -5.83 8.97 33.08
N ASP A 154 -5.50 9.35 31.84
CA ASP A 154 -5.07 10.72 31.48
C ASP A 154 -6.19 11.63 30.97
N GLN A 155 -7.45 11.18 31.05
CA GLN A 155 -8.62 12.04 30.75
C GLN A 155 -8.76 13.25 31.70
N THR A 156 -7.90 13.39 32.72
CA THR A 156 -8.02 14.40 33.79
C THR A 156 -6.82 15.35 33.98
N LEU A 157 -5.75 15.29 33.17
CA LEU A 157 -4.52 16.11 33.34
C LEU A 157 -4.30 17.16 32.21
N PRO A 158 -3.29 18.10 32.29
CA PRO A 158 -3.21 19.35 31.51
C PRO A 158 -3.21 19.23 29.98
N TRP A 159 -3.10 18.02 29.46
CA TRP A 159 -3.10 17.65 28.03
C TRP A 159 -4.45 17.79 27.34
N LYS A 160 -5.48 18.28 28.04
CA LYS A 160 -6.78 18.71 27.47
C LYS A 160 -6.68 19.71 26.30
N ILE A 161 -5.49 20.28 26.03
CA ILE A 161 -5.22 21.14 24.87
C ILE A 161 -5.36 20.37 23.54
N PHE A 162 -4.99 19.07 23.51
CA PHE A 162 -5.17 18.22 22.32
C PHE A 162 -6.36 17.28 22.52
N ASN A 163 -7.47 17.59 21.86
CA ASN A 163 -8.70 16.82 21.97
C ASN A 163 -8.61 15.56 21.09
N VAL A 164 -8.18 14.42 21.66
CA VAL A 164 -8.16 13.11 20.97
C VAL A 164 -9.54 12.69 20.49
N VAL A 165 -10.58 12.99 21.27
CA VAL A 165 -11.97 12.81 20.84
C VAL A 165 -12.24 13.67 19.60
N GLY A 166 -11.68 14.88 19.53
CA GLY A 166 -11.70 15.74 18.35
C GLY A 166 -10.98 15.18 17.12
N LEU A 167 -9.92 14.38 17.28
CA LEU A 167 -9.25 13.68 16.17
C LEU A 167 -10.10 12.52 15.65
N LEU A 168 -10.68 11.70 16.53
CA LEU A 168 -11.62 10.64 16.18
C LEU A 168 -12.92 11.21 15.58
N ASP A 169 -13.38 12.34 16.08
CA ASP A 169 -14.51 13.07 15.52
C ASP A 169 -14.18 13.63 14.14
N ALA A 170 -12.98 14.19 13.93
CA ALA A 170 -12.51 14.64 12.62
C ALA A 170 -12.40 13.49 11.61
N ALA A 171 -11.92 12.33 12.06
CA ALA A 171 -11.89 11.09 11.29
C ALA A 171 -13.30 10.67 10.81
N SER A 172 -14.32 10.85 11.65
CA SER A 172 -15.72 10.58 11.29
C SER A 172 -16.31 11.52 10.23
N LEU A 173 -15.61 12.62 9.89
CA LEU A 173 -16.04 13.58 8.88
C LEU A 173 -15.66 13.18 7.47
N LEU A 174 -14.65 12.32 7.28
CA LEU A 174 -14.16 11.94 5.96
C LEU A 174 -15.25 11.34 5.05
N PRO A 175 -16.16 10.45 5.54
CA PRO A 175 -17.28 9.98 4.72
C PRO A 175 -18.29 11.07 4.34
N LYS A 176 -18.37 12.15 5.14
CA LYS A 176 -19.37 13.22 5.00
C LYS A 176 -19.06 14.20 3.87
N ILE A 177 -17.81 14.23 3.39
CA ILE A 177 -17.40 15.07 2.27
C ILE A 177 -17.58 14.41 0.91
N VAL A 178 -17.91 13.12 0.89
CA VAL A 178 -18.17 12.37 -0.35
C VAL A 178 -19.69 12.29 -0.54
N PRO A 179 -20.27 13.04 -1.49
CA PRO A 179 -21.71 13.04 -1.71
C PRO A 179 -22.19 11.70 -2.28
N ASN A 180 -23.48 11.43 -2.09
CA ASN A 180 -24.16 10.32 -2.77
C ASN A 180 -24.64 10.71 -4.17
N THR A 181 -24.80 12.01 -4.43
CA THR A 181 -25.23 12.57 -5.71
C THR A 181 -24.13 13.47 -6.27
N PHE A 182 -23.63 13.19 -7.47
CA PHE A 182 -22.72 14.11 -8.14
C PHE A 182 -23.45 14.99 -9.15
N LEU A 183 -23.12 16.29 -9.17
CA LEU A 183 -23.72 17.29 -10.05
C LEU A 183 -23.23 17.16 -11.49
N GLY A 184 -24.18 17.34 -12.41
CA GLY A 184 -23.96 17.18 -13.86
C GLY A 184 -24.94 17.91 -14.79
N LYS A 185 -25.59 19.00 -14.36
CA LYS A 185 -26.36 19.88 -15.26
C LYS A 185 -26.23 21.36 -14.90
N ILE A 186 -25.74 22.16 -15.86
CA ILE A 186 -26.18 23.51 -16.29
C ILE A 186 -25.02 24.19 -17.08
N ALA A 187 -25.16 24.19 -18.40
CA ALA A 187 -24.69 25.19 -19.38
C ALA A 187 -23.21 25.66 -19.35
N SER A 188 -22.32 24.89 -19.99
CA SER A 188 -21.53 25.30 -21.18
C SER A 188 -20.31 24.37 -21.36
N ASP A 189 -20.36 23.58 -22.43
CA ASP A 189 -19.27 22.94 -23.18
C ASP A 189 -18.15 22.15 -22.48
N ILE A 190 -17.79 21.05 -23.15
CA ILE A 190 -16.74 20.06 -22.86
C ILE A 190 -17.08 19.07 -21.74
N GLN A 191 -17.64 19.43 -20.59
CA GLN A 191 -17.80 18.48 -19.47
C GLN A 191 -19.05 17.55 -19.58
N GLU A 192 -20.09 17.96 -20.31
CA GLU A 192 -21.34 17.19 -20.49
C GLU A 192 -21.18 15.95 -21.40
N SER A 193 -20.23 15.91 -22.33
CA SER A 193 -19.98 14.70 -23.12
C SER A 193 -19.24 13.60 -22.34
N PHE A 194 -18.71 13.93 -21.15
CA PHE A 194 -17.85 13.06 -20.33
C PHE A 194 -18.59 12.36 -19.18
N LEU A 195 -19.69 12.93 -18.67
CA LEU A 195 -20.62 12.21 -17.78
C LEU A 195 -21.50 11.22 -18.56
N ASN A 196 -21.80 11.52 -19.83
CA ASN A 196 -22.54 10.63 -20.73
C ASN A 196 -21.82 9.30 -21.05
N VAL A 197 -20.51 9.20 -20.77
CA VAL A 197 -19.70 7.98 -20.93
C VAL A 197 -20.05 6.93 -19.87
N ILE A 198 -20.53 7.38 -18.70
CA ILE A 198 -21.00 6.53 -17.61
C ILE A 198 -22.50 6.20 -17.78
N ASP A 199 -23.26 7.07 -18.46
CA ASP A 199 -24.66 6.81 -18.85
C ASP A 199 -24.79 6.00 -20.16
N GLY A 200 -23.74 5.95 -20.98
CA GLY A 200 -23.75 5.26 -22.26
C GLY A 200 -24.67 5.89 -23.31
N LYS A 201 -24.82 5.21 -24.46
CA LYS A 201 -25.92 5.57 -25.37
C LYS A 201 -27.24 5.28 -24.66
N PRO A 202 -28.28 6.13 -24.79
CA PRO A 202 -29.57 5.96 -24.11
C PRO A 202 -30.22 4.57 -24.27
N GLU A 203 -29.85 3.83 -25.31
CA GLU A 203 -30.39 2.51 -25.64
C GLU A 203 -29.40 1.34 -25.49
N GLN A 204 -28.09 1.58 -25.25
CA GLN A 204 -27.06 0.52 -25.22
C GLN A 204 -26.22 0.48 -23.92
N GLY A 205 -26.22 1.54 -23.09
CA GLY A 205 -25.39 1.61 -21.89
C GLY A 205 -23.90 1.88 -22.17
N PRO A 206 -23.07 2.04 -21.12
CA PRO A 206 -21.65 2.37 -21.24
C PRO A 206 -20.81 1.16 -21.70
N THR A 207 -19.70 1.41 -22.39
CA THR A 207 -18.77 0.35 -22.86
C THR A 207 -17.42 0.41 -22.13
N ILE A 208 -16.60 -0.64 -22.27
CA ILE A 208 -15.21 -0.58 -21.79
C ILE A 208 -14.41 0.50 -22.54
N ALA A 209 -14.65 0.67 -23.83
CA ALA A 209 -13.97 1.68 -24.66
C ALA A 209 -14.28 3.12 -24.19
N ASP A 210 -15.50 3.36 -23.70
CA ASP A 210 -15.91 4.61 -23.09
C ASP A 210 -15.06 4.91 -21.84
N VAL A 211 -14.85 3.90 -20.99
CA VAL A 211 -14.00 4.00 -19.78
C VAL A 211 -12.52 4.19 -20.12
N GLU A 212 -11.99 3.46 -21.10
CA GLU A 212 -10.61 3.61 -21.61
C GLU A 212 -10.36 5.04 -22.10
N LYS A 213 -11.32 5.62 -22.84
CA LYS A 213 -11.25 7.00 -23.30
C LYS A 213 -11.19 7.97 -22.12
N ARG A 214 -12.06 7.78 -21.11
CA ARG A 214 -12.11 8.62 -19.90
C ARG A 214 -10.80 8.59 -19.10
N ASN A 215 -10.18 7.43 -18.94
CA ASN A 215 -8.95 7.24 -18.18
C ASN A 215 -7.83 8.21 -18.61
N LYS A 216 -7.74 8.54 -19.90
CA LYS A 216 -6.72 9.46 -20.43
C LYS A 216 -6.98 10.93 -20.08
N PHE A 217 -8.22 11.29 -19.74
CA PHE A 217 -8.60 12.68 -19.39
C PHE A 217 -8.65 12.94 -17.88
N ASP A 218 -8.99 11.94 -17.07
CA ASP A 218 -9.21 12.08 -15.63
C ASP A 218 -7.92 11.96 -14.78
N ARG A 219 -6.76 11.78 -15.42
CA ARG A 219 -5.48 11.67 -14.70
C ARG A 219 -5.14 12.95 -13.97
N GLN A 220 -4.92 12.81 -12.66
CA GLN A 220 -4.37 13.88 -11.84
C GLN A 220 -2.84 13.99 -12.04
N SER A 221 -2.23 15.01 -11.43
CA SER A 221 -0.81 15.33 -11.52
C SER A 221 0.11 14.13 -11.29
N GLY A 222 1.25 14.09 -12.00
CA GLY A 222 2.25 13.02 -11.89
C GLY A 222 3.14 13.09 -10.65
N THR A 223 2.54 13.07 -9.46
CA THR A 223 3.25 13.07 -8.17
C THR A 223 3.72 11.68 -7.73
N ASP A 224 3.17 10.60 -8.31
CA ASP A 224 3.65 9.23 -8.12
C ASP A 224 4.90 8.91 -8.96
N ILE A 225 5.48 7.73 -8.73
CA ILE A 225 6.71 7.28 -9.41
C ILE A 225 6.55 7.10 -10.93
N GLU A 226 5.35 6.79 -11.41
CA GLU A 226 5.01 6.65 -12.82
C GLU A 226 4.48 7.96 -13.43
N ARG A 227 4.57 9.06 -12.68
CA ARG A 227 4.19 10.42 -13.09
C ARG A 227 2.76 10.47 -13.62
N GLY A 228 1.84 9.78 -12.95
CA GLY A 228 0.41 9.79 -13.26
C GLY A 228 0.04 8.85 -14.41
N ALA A 229 1.00 8.12 -14.99
CA ALA A 229 0.69 7.02 -15.89
C ALA A 229 0.02 5.87 -15.12
N ASN A 230 -0.80 5.10 -15.82
CA ASN A 230 -1.40 3.90 -15.28
C ASN A 230 -1.53 2.84 -16.37
N ILE A 231 -1.83 1.60 -15.97
CA ILE A 231 -1.88 0.45 -16.89
C ILE A 231 -2.88 0.64 -18.05
N GLY A 232 -3.88 1.50 -17.90
CA GLY A 232 -4.81 1.84 -18.97
C GLY A 232 -4.21 2.65 -20.14
N ASP A 233 -2.92 2.99 -20.10
CA ASP A 233 -2.18 3.47 -21.29
C ASP A 233 -1.91 2.39 -22.32
N TYR A 234 -1.92 1.14 -21.90
CA TYR A 234 -1.70 0.01 -22.79
C TYR A 234 -3.03 -0.44 -23.37
N ASP A 235 -3.19 -0.37 -24.70
CA ASP A 235 -4.43 -0.76 -25.39
C ASP A 235 -4.81 -2.25 -25.16
N ASP A 236 -3.86 -3.05 -24.70
CA ASP A 236 -3.98 -4.47 -24.34
C ASP A 236 -3.84 -4.71 -22.82
N TRP A 237 -4.20 -3.73 -21.97
CA TRP A 237 -4.20 -3.86 -20.50
C TRP A 237 -4.92 -5.12 -19.99
N TYR A 238 -5.96 -5.57 -20.70
CA TYR A 238 -6.75 -6.76 -20.40
C TYR A 238 -6.07 -8.07 -20.80
N SER A 239 -4.90 -8.03 -21.43
CA SER A 239 -4.26 -9.21 -21.99
C SER A 239 -3.84 -10.23 -20.93
N ASP A 240 -3.70 -11.49 -21.34
CA ASP A 240 -3.17 -12.56 -20.49
C ASP A 240 -1.76 -12.25 -19.99
N ALA A 241 -0.93 -11.67 -20.85
CA ALA A 241 0.44 -11.31 -20.52
C ALA A 241 0.49 -10.26 -19.40
N ARG A 242 -0.29 -9.17 -19.50
CA ARG A 242 -0.29 -8.11 -18.47
C ARG A 242 -1.01 -8.52 -17.19
N PHE A 243 -2.03 -9.36 -17.29
CA PHE A 243 -2.67 -9.96 -16.11
C PHE A 243 -1.70 -10.85 -15.33
N ALA A 244 -1.03 -11.80 -16.00
CA ALA A 244 -0.09 -12.68 -15.34
C ALA A 244 1.17 -11.94 -14.86
N GLN A 245 1.65 -10.95 -15.60
CA GLN A 245 2.83 -10.17 -15.20
C GLN A 245 2.62 -9.40 -13.88
N GLN A 246 1.37 -9.02 -13.54
CA GLN A 246 1.08 -8.41 -12.24
C GLN A 246 1.41 -9.32 -11.05
N GLN A 247 1.49 -10.65 -11.24
CA GLN A 247 1.92 -11.57 -10.18
C GLN A 247 3.42 -11.50 -9.88
N PHE A 248 4.20 -10.90 -10.80
CA PHE A 248 5.65 -10.75 -10.68
C PHE A 248 6.09 -9.30 -10.43
N THR A 249 5.39 -8.33 -11.00
CA THR A 249 5.77 -6.90 -10.97
C THR A 249 4.59 -5.96 -10.71
N GLY A 250 3.46 -6.50 -10.25
CA GLY A 250 2.31 -5.71 -9.79
C GLY A 250 2.46 -5.25 -8.34
N THR A 251 1.36 -4.83 -7.73
CA THR A 251 1.34 -4.42 -6.31
C THR A 251 1.42 -5.59 -5.33
N ASN A 252 1.15 -6.82 -5.79
CA ASN A 252 1.32 -8.06 -5.04
C ASN A 252 2.28 -9.01 -5.77
N PRO A 253 3.60 -8.76 -5.72
CA PRO A 253 4.57 -9.63 -6.35
C PRO A 253 5.06 -10.75 -5.41
N THR A 254 4.49 -10.94 -4.22
CA THR A 254 5.08 -11.76 -3.14
C THR A 254 4.34 -13.04 -2.82
N THR A 255 3.19 -13.31 -3.44
CA THR A 255 2.32 -14.39 -2.97
C THR A 255 2.05 -15.51 -3.95
N ILE A 256 2.45 -15.36 -5.20
CA ILE A 256 2.43 -16.47 -6.15
C ILE A 256 3.42 -17.55 -5.70
N THR A 257 2.99 -18.80 -5.72
CA THR A 257 3.78 -19.96 -5.26
C THR A 257 3.76 -21.09 -6.27
N ARG A 258 4.73 -21.99 -6.24
CA ARG A 258 4.71 -23.21 -7.04
C ARG A 258 3.49 -24.04 -6.68
N ALA A 259 2.73 -24.47 -7.69
CA ALA A 259 1.54 -25.26 -7.49
C ALA A 259 1.90 -26.63 -6.90
N SER A 260 1.14 -27.06 -5.90
CA SER A 260 1.26 -28.41 -5.35
C SER A 260 0.70 -29.46 -6.31
N ALA A 261 1.12 -30.72 -6.16
CA ALA A 261 0.58 -31.84 -6.94
C ALA A 261 -0.95 -31.98 -6.78
N ALA A 262 -1.48 -31.67 -5.60
CA ALA A 262 -2.93 -31.69 -5.34
C ALA A 262 -3.66 -30.60 -6.14
N GLN A 263 -3.16 -29.36 -6.10
CA GLN A 263 -3.76 -28.27 -6.88
C GLN A 263 -3.72 -28.55 -8.39
N ILE A 264 -2.61 -29.09 -8.91
CA ILE A 264 -2.52 -29.49 -10.33
C ILE A 264 -3.55 -30.59 -10.65
N ALA A 265 -3.72 -31.57 -9.76
CA ALA A 265 -4.69 -32.64 -9.93
C ALA A 265 -6.14 -32.13 -9.90
N ASP A 266 -6.46 -31.17 -9.02
CA ASP A 266 -7.79 -30.56 -8.94
C ASP A 266 -8.15 -29.81 -10.23
N PHE A 267 -7.23 -28.99 -10.75
CA PHE A 267 -7.43 -28.32 -12.05
C PHE A 267 -7.54 -29.33 -13.19
N LYS A 268 -6.76 -30.42 -13.16
CA LYS A 268 -6.86 -31.47 -14.17
C LYS A 268 -8.23 -32.16 -14.13
N ALA A 269 -8.74 -32.49 -12.95
CA ALA A 269 -10.06 -33.09 -12.79
C ALA A 269 -11.18 -32.15 -13.27
N ALA A 270 -11.06 -30.85 -12.99
CA ALA A 270 -11.98 -29.84 -13.52
C ALA A 270 -11.93 -29.74 -15.06
N ALA A 271 -10.73 -29.79 -15.66
CA ALA A 271 -10.55 -29.80 -17.11
C ALA A 271 -11.14 -31.07 -17.77
N ASP A 272 -10.92 -32.23 -17.16
CA ASP A 272 -11.45 -33.51 -17.64
C ASP A 272 -12.97 -33.56 -17.59
N THR A 273 -13.57 -33.06 -16.50
CA THR A 273 -15.03 -32.91 -16.35
C THR A 273 -15.63 -32.01 -17.43
N GLN A 274 -14.89 -30.99 -17.87
CA GLN A 274 -15.29 -30.10 -18.97
C GLN A 274 -14.94 -30.66 -20.37
N GLY A 275 -14.31 -31.83 -20.47
CA GLY A 275 -13.90 -32.45 -21.74
C GLY A 275 -12.72 -31.77 -22.44
N LEU A 276 -11.93 -30.96 -21.72
CA LEU A 276 -10.84 -30.15 -22.26
C LEU A 276 -9.54 -30.96 -22.40
N LYS A 277 -9.55 -31.94 -23.32
CA LYS A 277 -8.45 -32.90 -23.53
C LYS A 277 -7.07 -32.26 -23.76
N ALA A 278 -7.02 -31.11 -24.42
CA ALA A 278 -5.76 -30.40 -24.68
C ALA A 278 -5.14 -29.84 -23.40
N VAL A 279 -5.96 -29.31 -22.48
CA VAL A 279 -5.53 -28.85 -21.16
C VAL A 279 -5.08 -30.03 -20.31
N VAL A 280 -5.86 -31.12 -20.26
CA VAL A 280 -5.47 -32.34 -19.54
C VAL A 280 -4.11 -32.85 -20.02
N LYS A 281 -3.91 -32.92 -21.34
CA LYS A 281 -2.62 -33.32 -21.93
C LYS A 281 -1.48 -32.38 -21.55
N LEU A 282 -1.70 -31.07 -21.51
CA LEU A 282 -0.70 -30.10 -21.08
C LEU A 282 -0.30 -30.35 -19.62
N LEU A 283 -1.28 -30.49 -18.72
CA LEU A 283 -1.05 -30.73 -17.29
C LEU A 283 -0.37 -32.08 -17.02
N ASP A 284 -0.59 -33.10 -17.85
CA ASP A 284 0.07 -34.41 -17.73
C ASP A 284 1.50 -34.44 -18.30
N SER A 285 1.84 -33.55 -19.25
CA SER A 285 3.13 -33.63 -19.99
C SER A 285 4.14 -32.55 -19.65
N ALA A 286 3.71 -31.40 -19.12
CA ALA A 286 4.63 -30.35 -18.67
C ALA A 286 5.34 -30.74 -17.36
N ASP A 287 6.50 -30.12 -17.09
CA ASP A 287 7.16 -30.30 -15.80
C ASP A 287 6.29 -29.66 -14.69
N PRO A 288 5.90 -30.41 -13.63
CA PRO A 288 5.12 -29.86 -12.53
C PRO A 288 5.76 -28.63 -11.86
N LYS A 289 7.09 -28.47 -11.97
CA LYS A 289 7.82 -27.30 -11.45
C LYS A 289 7.56 -26.01 -12.23
N ASP A 290 6.95 -26.10 -13.41
CA ASP A 290 6.58 -24.95 -14.22
C ASP A 290 5.22 -24.36 -13.82
N PHE A 291 4.43 -25.08 -13.01
CA PHE A 291 3.13 -24.61 -12.57
C PHE A 291 3.20 -23.78 -11.30
N TYR A 292 2.51 -22.65 -11.32
CA TYR A 292 2.39 -21.72 -10.21
C TYR A 292 0.91 -21.42 -9.93
N VAL A 293 0.60 -21.07 -8.69
CA VAL A 293 -0.75 -20.78 -8.22
C VAL A 293 -0.76 -19.47 -7.43
N GLN A 294 -1.75 -18.64 -7.73
CA GLN A 294 -2.18 -17.54 -6.88
C GLN A 294 -3.44 -18.02 -6.15
N ASP A 295 -3.30 -18.34 -4.87
CA ASP A 295 -4.34 -19.02 -4.08
C ASP A 295 -4.99 -18.07 -3.06
N CYS A 296 -6.28 -17.77 -3.27
CA CYS A 296 -7.12 -17.02 -2.35
C CYS A 296 -8.29 -17.88 -1.79
N SER A 297 -8.19 -19.21 -1.84
CA SER A 297 -9.23 -20.13 -1.36
C SER A 297 -9.54 -19.98 0.13
N TYR A 298 -8.54 -19.53 0.91
CA TYR A 298 -8.63 -19.32 2.36
C TYR A 298 -9.53 -18.16 2.78
N PHE A 299 -10.01 -17.32 1.83
CA PHE A 299 -10.72 -16.08 2.15
C PHE A 299 -11.99 -16.28 2.99
N ARG A 300 -12.74 -17.35 2.76
CA ARG A 300 -13.93 -17.67 3.56
C ARG A 300 -13.56 -18.03 4.99
N GLU A 301 -12.56 -18.90 5.17
CA GLU A 301 -12.05 -19.27 6.49
C GLU A 301 -11.53 -18.04 7.23
N ALA A 302 -10.68 -17.25 6.58
CA ALA A 302 -10.12 -16.02 7.16
C ALA A 302 -11.22 -15.01 7.54
N SER A 303 -12.28 -14.92 6.74
CA SER A 303 -13.41 -14.02 7.00
C SER A 303 -14.44 -14.60 7.97
N GLY A 304 -14.29 -15.85 8.45
CA GLY A 304 -15.27 -16.53 9.30
C GLY A 304 -16.60 -16.83 8.59
N LEU A 305 -16.59 -16.96 7.27
CA LEU A 305 -17.76 -17.27 6.43
C LEU A 305 -17.90 -18.78 6.23
N GLN A 306 -19.13 -19.25 6.04
CA GLN A 306 -19.41 -20.64 5.67
C GLN A 306 -19.08 -20.88 4.19
N PRO A 307 -18.78 -22.13 3.78
CA PRO A 307 -18.38 -22.41 2.40
C PRO A 307 -19.40 -22.02 1.33
N ASP A 308 -20.70 -22.06 1.67
CA ASP A 308 -21.79 -21.71 0.75
C ASP A 308 -22.24 -20.24 0.84
N ASP A 309 -21.65 -19.46 1.76
CA ASP A 309 -21.98 -18.04 1.87
C ASP A 309 -21.57 -17.28 0.61
N VAL A 310 -22.43 -16.35 0.22
CA VAL A 310 -22.11 -15.34 -0.79
C VAL A 310 -21.33 -14.23 -0.09
N MET A 311 -20.07 -14.03 -0.48
CA MET A 311 -19.30 -12.86 -0.05
C MET A 311 -19.94 -11.60 -0.65
N MET A 312 -20.72 -10.91 0.17
CA MET A 312 -21.46 -9.73 -0.24
C MET A 312 -21.53 -8.72 0.91
N ASP A 313 -21.32 -7.45 0.59
CA ASP A 313 -21.61 -6.33 1.46
C ASP A 313 -22.78 -5.51 0.89
N PRO A 314 -23.90 -5.35 1.63
CA PRO A 314 -25.05 -4.58 1.17
C PRO A 314 -24.78 -3.07 1.27
N ASP A 315 -25.06 -2.33 0.19
CA ASP A 315 -24.94 -0.87 0.15
C ASP A 315 -26.21 -0.25 -0.45
N PRO A 316 -26.77 0.82 0.13
CA PRO A 316 -27.89 1.56 -0.45
C PRO A 316 -27.71 1.97 -1.93
N LEU A 317 -26.47 2.15 -2.40
CA LEU A 317 -26.10 2.51 -3.77
C LEU A 317 -25.84 1.29 -4.68
N GLY A 318 -25.85 0.08 -4.13
CA GLY A 318 -25.70 -1.18 -4.85
C GLY A 318 -24.75 -2.15 -4.15
N ASN A 319 -25.19 -3.40 -3.98
CA ASN A 319 -24.40 -4.44 -3.31
C ASN A 319 -23.04 -4.66 -3.98
N ARG A 320 -22.02 -4.91 -3.15
CA ARG A 320 -20.69 -5.33 -3.58
C ARG A 320 -20.50 -6.81 -3.32
N PHE A 321 -19.76 -7.49 -4.19
CA PHE A 321 -19.48 -8.93 -4.07
C PHE A 321 -17.97 -9.21 -4.10
N GLY A 322 -17.50 -10.01 -3.14
CA GLY A 322 -16.12 -10.49 -3.05
C GLY A 322 -15.89 -11.76 -3.87
N CYS A 323 -14.63 -12.18 -4.00
CA CYS A 323 -14.22 -13.42 -4.67
C CYS A 323 -13.11 -14.10 -3.86
N ALA A 324 -13.06 -15.43 -3.89
CA ALA A 324 -11.97 -16.26 -3.33
C ALA A 324 -11.27 -17.00 -4.48
N ALA A 325 -10.70 -16.28 -5.43
CA ALA A 325 -10.21 -16.87 -6.66
C ALA A 325 -8.95 -17.72 -6.47
N VAL A 326 -8.82 -18.79 -7.26
CA VAL A 326 -7.59 -19.60 -7.35
C VAL A 326 -7.17 -19.65 -8.81
N SER A 327 -5.99 -19.11 -9.13
CA SER A 327 -5.51 -18.99 -10.50
C SER A 327 -4.28 -19.87 -10.74
N LEU A 328 -4.32 -20.72 -11.76
CA LEU A 328 -3.21 -21.55 -12.21
C LEU A 328 -2.47 -20.88 -13.36
N PHE A 329 -1.14 -20.88 -13.27
CA PHE A 329 -0.24 -20.34 -14.28
C PHE A 329 0.80 -21.38 -14.68
N GLN A 330 1.35 -21.25 -15.88
CA GLN A 330 2.56 -21.93 -16.32
C GLN A 330 3.66 -20.91 -16.61
N LEU A 331 4.82 -21.09 -16.00
CA LEU A 331 6.02 -20.30 -16.28
C LEU A 331 6.82 -20.94 -17.40
N ASN A 332 6.90 -20.26 -18.54
CA ASN A 332 7.59 -20.75 -19.72
C ASN A 332 9.11 -20.54 -19.60
N ALA A 333 9.88 -21.34 -20.34
CA ALA A 333 11.35 -21.28 -20.33
C ALA A 333 11.90 -19.92 -20.80
N ASP A 334 11.13 -19.16 -21.57
CA ASP A 334 11.50 -17.82 -22.03
C ASP A 334 11.17 -16.70 -21.03
N GLY A 335 10.62 -17.04 -19.86
CA GLY A 335 10.30 -16.13 -18.77
C GLY A 335 8.84 -15.65 -18.73
N ARG A 336 8.03 -15.94 -19.76
CA ARG A 336 6.63 -15.50 -19.78
C ARG A 336 5.77 -16.39 -18.87
N LEU A 337 5.12 -15.77 -17.89
CA LEU A 337 4.08 -16.42 -17.08
C LEU A 337 2.75 -16.38 -17.84
N HIS A 338 2.11 -17.54 -18.04
CA HIS A 338 0.86 -17.65 -18.80
C HIS A 338 -0.28 -18.16 -17.89
N PRO A 339 -1.44 -17.48 -17.83
CA PRO A 339 -2.59 -17.92 -17.04
C PRO A 339 -3.34 -19.04 -17.77
N LEU A 340 -3.48 -20.20 -17.12
CA LEU A 340 -4.11 -21.39 -17.69
C LEU A 340 -5.56 -21.57 -17.25
N ALA A 341 -5.85 -21.31 -15.97
CA ALA A 341 -7.17 -21.55 -15.40
C ALA A 341 -7.43 -20.61 -14.22
N ILE A 342 -8.70 -20.26 -14.01
CA ILE A 342 -9.16 -19.47 -12.87
C ILE A 342 -10.42 -20.13 -12.30
N CYS A 343 -10.35 -20.57 -11.05
CA CYS A 343 -11.51 -20.78 -10.20
C CYS A 343 -11.97 -19.41 -9.71
N THR A 344 -13.14 -18.92 -10.14
CA THR A 344 -13.55 -17.52 -9.91
C THR A 344 -13.90 -17.23 -8.45
N ASP A 345 -14.43 -18.23 -7.76
CA ASP A 345 -14.77 -18.17 -6.34
C ASP A 345 -14.71 -19.59 -5.74
N TYR A 346 -13.61 -19.89 -5.04
CA TYR A 346 -13.39 -21.20 -4.43
C TYR A 346 -14.27 -21.38 -3.20
N LYS A 347 -15.08 -22.45 -3.21
CA LYS A 347 -15.95 -22.83 -2.09
C LYS A 347 -15.27 -23.91 -1.23
N VAL A 348 -15.70 -25.17 -1.36
CA VAL A 348 -15.10 -26.33 -0.67
C VAL A 348 -14.11 -27.05 -1.58
N SER A 349 -14.32 -26.97 -2.89
CA SER A 349 -13.62 -27.76 -3.90
C SER A 349 -13.92 -27.21 -5.29
N MET A 350 -13.07 -27.53 -6.27
CA MET A 350 -13.27 -27.05 -7.64
C MET A 350 -14.55 -27.56 -8.31
N ASP A 351 -15.07 -28.74 -7.93
CA ASP A 351 -16.34 -29.27 -8.45
C ASP A 351 -17.58 -28.51 -7.93
N LYS A 352 -17.43 -27.78 -6.82
CA LYS A 352 -18.46 -26.89 -6.24
C LYS A 352 -18.28 -25.43 -6.65
N SER A 353 -17.27 -25.15 -7.45
CA SER A 353 -16.90 -23.81 -7.91
C SER A 353 -16.97 -23.71 -9.42
N ILE A 354 -16.86 -22.48 -9.93
CA ILE A 354 -16.78 -22.22 -11.38
C ILE A 354 -15.31 -22.09 -11.76
N VAL A 355 -14.82 -23.05 -12.52
CA VAL A 355 -13.46 -23.05 -13.08
C VAL A 355 -13.52 -22.75 -14.57
N VAL A 356 -12.86 -21.68 -14.99
CA VAL A 356 -12.71 -21.30 -16.39
C VAL A 356 -11.29 -21.60 -16.84
N PHE A 357 -11.14 -22.23 -18.00
CA PHE A 357 -9.85 -22.46 -18.63
C PHE A 357 -9.63 -21.47 -19.77
N ASN A 358 -8.39 -20.99 -19.88
CA ASN A 358 -7.99 -20.13 -20.98
C ASN A 358 -8.08 -20.90 -22.31
N LYS A 359 -8.62 -20.27 -23.35
CA LYS A 359 -8.62 -20.82 -24.71
C LYS A 359 -7.20 -20.92 -25.29
N ARG A 360 -6.28 -20.11 -24.77
CA ARG A 360 -4.84 -20.11 -25.09
C ARG A 360 -4.11 -21.00 -24.09
N LEU A 361 -3.33 -21.95 -24.60
CA LEU A 361 -2.53 -22.88 -23.80
C LEU A 361 -1.11 -22.37 -23.55
N GLY A 362 -0.67 -21.33 -24.26
CA GLY A 362 0.60 -20.69 -24.00
C GLY A 362 0.69 -19.27 -24.54
N PRO A 363 1.77 -18.55 -24.21
CA PRO A 363 1.91 -17.12 -24.52
C PRO A 363 2.20 -16.85 -26.01
N SER A 364 2.50 -17.89 -26.79
CA SER A 364 2.71 -17.81 -28.24
C SER A 364 1.44 -18.05 -29.06
N ASP A 365 0.34 -18.47 -28.44
CA ASP A 365 -0.96 -18.60 -29.12
C ASP A 365 -1.49 -17.22 -29.52
N SER A 366 -2.31 -17.17 -30.57
CA SER A 366 -2.89 -15.91 -31.06
C SER A 366 -3.61 -15.12 -29.97
N THR A 367 -3.33 -13.83 -29.88
CA THR A 367 -3.95 -12.88 -28.93
C THR A 367 -5.24 -12.26 -29.48
N ALA A 368 -5.62 -12.56 -30.73
CA ALA A 368 -6.68 -11.86 -31.46
C ALA A 368 -8.07 -11.95 -30.80
N SER A 369 -8.33 -12.98 -30.00
CA SER A 369 -9.61 -13.16 -29.31
C SER A 369 -9.65 -12.56 -27.91
N GLU A 370 -8.53 -12.12 -27.33
CA GLU A 370 -8.46 -11.74 -25.90
C GLU A 370 -9.39 -10.58 -25.54
N LYS A 371 -9.55 -9.61 -26.45
CA LYS A 371 -10.42 -8.44 -26.24
C LYS A 371 -11.88 -8.85 -26.06
N GLU A 372 -12.33 -9.80 -26.87
CA GLU A 372 -13.72 -10.26 -26.96
C GLU A 372 -13.99 -11.54 -26.16
N ASP A 373 -12.99 -12.07 -25.43
CA ASP A 373 -13.17 -13.23 -24.57
C ASP A 373 -13.75 -12.84 -23.21
N TRP A 374 -14.98 -12.32 -23.23
CA TRP A 374 -15.67 -11.77 -22.06
C TRP A 374 -15.78 -12.74 -20.87
N PRO A 375 -16.05 -14.05 -21.04
CA PRO A 375 -16.03 -15.00 -19.93
C PRO A 375 -14.66 -15.08 -19.26
N TRP A 376 -13.57 -15.08 -20.04
CA TRP A 376 -12.21 -15.12 -19.52
C TRP A 376 -11.78 -13.78 -18.90
N ARG A 377 -12.17 -12.66 -19.49
CA ARG A 377 -11.95 -11.33 -18.91
C ARG A 377 -12.66 -11.19 -17.55
N TYR A 378 -13.90 -11.68 -17.44
CA TYR A 378 -14.61 -11.72 -16.16
C TYR A 378 -13.89 -12.59 -15.12
N ALA A 379 -13.41 -13.78 -15.52
CA ALA A 379 -12.64 -14.64 -14.61
C ALA A 379 -11.36 -13.95 -14.10
N LYS A 380 -10.63 -13.25 -14.99
CA LYS A 380 -9.49 -12.40 -14.61
C LYS A 380 -9.90 -11.28 -13.66
N THR A 381 -11.07 -10.65 -13.86
CA THR A 381 -11.61 -9.66 -12.93
C THR A 381 -11.88 -10.25 -11.53
N CYS A 382 -12.45 -11.46 -11.41
CA CYS A 382 -12.61 -12.14 -10.11
C CYS A 382 -11.26 -12.40 -9.42
N ALA A 383 -10.24 -12.79 -10.20
CA ALA A 383 -8.88 -12.94 -9.68
C ALA A 383 -8.31 -11.59 -9.20
N GLN A 384 -8.52 -10.51 -9.94
CA GLN A 384 -8.08 -9.16 -9.55
C GLN A 384 -8.83 -8.62 -8.32
N VAL A 385 -10.11 -8.92 -8.13
CA VAL A 385 -10.87 -8.62 -6.90
C VAL A 385 -10.23 -9.31 -5.70
N SER A 386 -9.94 -10.61 -5.85
CA SER A 386 -9.30 -11.38 -4.79
C SER A 386 -7.90 -10.84 -4.48
N ASP A 387 -7.14 -10.50 -5.53
CA ASP A 387 -5.80 -9.95 -5.39
C ASP A 387 -5.79 -8.55 -4.79
N TRP A 388 -6.78 -7.70 -5.07
CA TRP A 388 -6.94 -6.41 -4.42
C TRP A 388 -7.14 -6.58 -2.91
N THR A 389 -8.05 -7.47 -2.49
CA THR A 389 -8.29 -7.71 -1.05
C THR A 389 -7.05 -8.26 -0.35
N ARG A 390 -6.35 -9.22 -0.96
CA ARG A 390 -5.11 -9.76 -0.42
C ARG A 390 -4.01 -8.70 -0.35
N HIS A 391 -3.84 -7.94 -1.44
CA HIS A 391 -2.84 -6.89 -1.54
C HIS A 391 -3.05 -5.84 -0.47
N GLU A 392 -4.22 -5.21 -0.41
CA GLU A 392 -4.42 -4.09 0.51
C GLU A 392 -4.48 -4.51 1.98
N ILE A 393 -5.18 -5.62 2.30
CA ILE A 393 -5.41 -5.98 3.71
C ILE A 393 -4.28 -6.85 4.27
N THR A 394 -3.76 -7.80 3.49
CA THR A 394 -2.67 -8.68 3.94
C THR A 394 -1.32 -8.04 3.67
N ILE A 395 -0.97 -7.82 2.40
CA ILE A 395 0.43 -7.54 2.06
C ILE A 395 0.84 -6.10 2.36
N HIS A 396 -0.04 -5.13 2.11
CA HIS A 396 0.21 -3.74 2.38
C HIS A 396 -0.06 -3.44 3.86
N LEU A 397 -1.33 -3.48 4.30
CA LEU A 397 -1.67 -3.06 5.65
C LEU A 397 -1.08 -3.96 6.75
N ASN A 398 -1.20 -5.28 6.63
CA ASN A 398 -0.75 -6.18 7.70
C ASN A 398 0.76 -6.42 7.67
N ASP A 399 1.27 -6.92 6.55
CA ASP A 399 2.64 -7.41 6.42
C ASP A 399 3.68 -6.28 6.43
N THR A 400 3.26 -5.01 6.19
CA THR A 400 4.11 -3.84 6.46
C THR A 400 3.69 -3.07 7.70
N HIS A 401 2.58 -2.32 7.66
CA HIS A 401 2.26 -1.36 8.72
C HIS A 401 2.09 -1.99 10.09
N PHE A 402 1.28 -3.05 10.21
CA PHE A 402 0.94 -3.63 11.53
C PHE A 402 2.02 -4.55 12.08
N MET A 403 2.75 -5.27 11.22
CA MET A 403 3.95 -5.99 11.65
C MET A 403 5.01 -5.03 12.19
N GLU A 404 5.31 -3.98 11.44
CA GLU A 404 6.34 -3.02 11.84
C GLU A 404 5.94 -2.26 13.11
N GLU A 405 4.69 -1.83 13.26
CA GLU A 405 4.22 -1.16 14.48
C GLU A 405 4.36 -2.01 15.73
N ALA A 406 4.03 -3.32 15.66
CA ALA A 406 4.20 -4.20 16.79
C ALA A 406 5.68 -4.30 17.21
N ILE A 407 6.60 -4.29 16.25
CA ILE A 407 8.06 -4.28 16.48
C ILE A 407 8.52 -2.93 17.03
N ILE A 408 8.02 -1.82 16.50
CA ILE A 408 8.32 -0.47 17.01
C ILE A 408 7.95 -0.38 18.50
N VAL A 409 6.70 -0.74 18.85
CA VAL A 409 6.22 -0.71 20.24
C VAL A 409 7.08 -1.60 21.14
N ALA A 410 7.40 -2.83 20.73
CA ALA A 410 8.28 -3.71 21.50
C ALA A 410 9.67 -3.10 21.67
N THR A 411 10.22 -2.49 20.63
CA THR A 411 11.58 -1.92 20.68
C THR A 411 11.65 -0.73 21.64
N HIS A 412 10.64 0.15 21.63
CA HIS A 412 10.52 1.24 22.60
C HIS A 412 10.38 0.76 24.06
N ARG A 413 9.81 -0.44 24.28
CA ARG A 413 9.59 -1.03 25.60
C ARG A 413 10.74 -1.89 26.10
N CYS A 414 11.59 -2.42 25.22
CA CYS A 414 12.60 -3.42 25.58
C CYS A 414 14.04 -2.96 25.32
N ILE A 415 14.26 -2.06 24.36
CA ILE A 415 15.61 -1.66 23.95
C ILE A 415 15.87 -0.19 24.34
N PRO A 416 16.89 0.10 25.17
CA PRO A 416 17.29 1.46 25.50
C PRO A 416 17.68 2.30 24.28
N ILE A 417 17.47 3.62 24.34
CA ILE A 417 17.72 4.55 23.20
C ILE A 417 19.19 4.59 22.76
N ASP A 418 20.11 4.32 23.67
CA ASP A 418 21.55 4.29 23.42
C ASP A 418 22.05 2.94 22.90
N HIS A 419 21.20 1.91 22.91
CA HIS A 419 21.52 0.58 22.43
C HIS A 419 21.77 0.57 20.90
N PRO A 420 22.74 -0.22 20.40
CA PRO A 420 23.06 -0.28 18.97
C PRO A 420 21.86 -0.62 18.09
N VAL A 421 21.05 -1.61 18.50
CA VAL A 421 19.83 -2.03 17.77
C VAL A 421 18.81 -0.90 17.65
N TYR A 422 18.57 -0.13 18.72
CA TYR A 422 17.62 0.98 18.68
C TYR A 422 18.10 2.08 17.73
N LYS A 423 19.38 2.47 17.81
CA LYS A 423 19.96 3.50 16.94
C LYS A 423 19.92 3.11 15.46
N LEU A 424 20.05 1.81 15.18
CA LEU A 424 20.02 1.29 13.82
C LEU A 424 18.59 1.27 13.25
N LEU A 425 17.58 0.90 14.05
CA LEU A 425 16.20 0.79 13.58
C LEU A 425 15.41 2.11 13.61
N GLN A 426 15.61 2.97 14.62
CA GLN A 426 14.82 4.20 14.82
C GLN A 426 14.67 5.08 13.56
N PRO A 427 15.71 5.29 12.72
CA PRO A 427 15.57 6.09 11.50
C PRO A 427 14.52 5.56 10.50
N HIS A 428 14.16 4.28 10.61
CA HIS A 428 13.25 3.58 9.71
C HIS A 428 11.79 3.57 10.19
N TRP A 429 11.47 4.31 11.25
CA TRP A 429 10.11 4.38 11.83
C TRP A 429 9.47 5.76 11.72
N LEU A 430 10.09 6.68 10.99
CA LEU A 430 9.64 8.07 10.89
C LEU A 430 8.17 8.12 10.43
N LYS A 431 7.29 8.68 11.27
CA LYS A 431 5.83 8.86 11.07
C LYS A 431 4.98 7.58 11.09
N THR A 432 5.58 6.40 11.18
CA THR A 432 4.85 5.14 11.02
C THR A 432 3.74 4.99 12.06
N LEU A 433 3.95 5.39 13.32
CA LEU A 433 2.95 5.20 14.37
C LEU A 433 1.77 6.17 14.21
N SER A 434 2.03 7.45 13.92
CA SER A 434 0.98 8.44 13.71
C SER A 434 0.14 8.14 12.46
N LEU A 435 0.78 7.71 11.37
CA LEU A 435 0.10 7.25 10.15
C LEU A 435 -0.80 6.06 10.42
N ASN A 436 -0.30 5.03 11.10
CA ASN A 436 -1.09 3.83 11.41
C ASN A 436 -2.30 4.16 12.30
N ALA A 437 -2.12 5.06 13.28
CA ALA A 437 -3.22 5.50 14.13
C ALA A 437 -4.29 6.28 13.34
N ALA A 438 -3.88 7.11 12.38
CA ALA A 438 -4.79 7.77 11.46
C ALA A 438 -5.54 6.75 10.60
N ALA A 439 -4.82 5.82 9.96
CA ALA A 439 -5.39 4.80 9.08
C ALA A 439 -6.41 3.90 9.78
N ARG A 440 -6.13 3.45 11.01
CA ARG A 440 -7.09 2.66 11.82
C ARG A 440 -8.37 3.42 12.15
N SER A 441 -8.29 4.74 12.25
CA SER A 441 -9.41 5.60 12.62
C SER A 441 -10.23 6.08 11.42
N THR A 442 -9.61 6.15 10.23
CA THR A 442 -10.21 6.69 9.00
C THR A 442 -10.20 5.70 7.86
N LEU A 443 -9.04 5.53 7.24
CA LEU A 443 -8.86 4.91 5.93
C LEU A 443 -9.40 3.47 5.93
N VAL A 444 -9.02 2.67 6.91
CA VAL A 444 -9.38 1.25 6.97
C VAL A 444 -10.90 1.05 7.14
N PRO A 445 -11.55 1.55 8.21
CA PRO A 445 -12.95 1.23 8.47
C PRO A 445 -13.95 2.08 7.69
N LYS A 446 -13.53 3.19 7.07
CA LYS A 446 -14.43 4.14 6.39
C LYS A 446 -14.26 4.22 4.89
N ILE A 447 -13.17 3.66 4.36
CA ILE A 447 -12.87 3.71 2.93
C ILE A 447 -12.50 2.32 2.43
N ILE A 448 -11.37 1.76 2.87
CA ILE A 448 -10.87 0.46 2.37
C ILE A 448 -11.92 -0.64 2.56
N PHE A 449 -12.48 -0.78 3.77
CA PHE A 449 -13.49 -1.81 4.03
C PHE A 449 -14.78 -1.57 3.24
N ASP A 450 -15.18 -0.31 3.03
CA ASP A 450 -16.36 0.06 2.23
C ASP A 450 -16.15 -0.16 0.71
N LEU A 451 -14.95 -0.50 0.26
CA LEU A 451 -14.67 -0.89 -1.15
C LEU A 451 -14.85 -2.40 -1.38
N VAL A 452 -14.72 -3.22 -0.34
CA VAL A 452 -14.71 -4.68 -0.46
C VAL A 452 -16.12 -5.25 -0.44
N GLY A 453 -16.34 -6.32 -1.19
CA GLY A 453 -17.59 -7.06 -1.18
C GLY A 453 -17.69 -8.09 -0.05
N VAL A 454 -17.23 -7.73 1.15
CA VAL A 454 -17.29 -8.57 2.36
C VAL A 454 -17.66 -7.66 3.53
N PRO A 455 -18.60 -8.06 4.42
CA PRO A 455 -19.01 -7.19 5.51
C PRO A 455 -17.84 -6.80 6.44
N ASN A 456 -17.85 -5.58 6.95
CA ASN A 456 -16.75 -5.02 7.76
C ASN A 456 -16.40 -5.90 8.97
N THR A 457 -17.38 -6.55 9.61
CA THR A 457 -17.16 -7.49 10.72
C THR A 457 -16.30 -8.69 10.32
N ASN A 458 -16.49 -9.18 9.10
CA ASN A 458 -15.76 -10.31 8.54
C ASN A 458 -14.38 -9.88 8.04
N LEU A 459 -14.23 -8.64 7.53
CA LEU A 459 -12.93 -8.07 7.17
C LEU A 459 -11.98 -7.91 8.37
N TYR A 460 -12.48 -7.60 9.56
CA TYR A 460 -11.66 -7.64 10.77
C TYR A 460 -11.18 -9.07 11.11
N SER A 461 -12.00 -10.09 10.85
CA SER A 461 -11.58 -11.49 11.02
C SER A 461 -10.49 -11.84 10.02
N PHE A 462 -10.66 -11.41 8.76
CA PHE A 462 -9.67 -11.59 7.69
C PHE A 462 -8.33 -10.94 8.04
N LEU A 463 -8.37 -9.69 8.53
CA LEU A 463 -7.17 -8.97 8.99
C LEU A 463 -6.49 -9.69 10.17
N LYS A 464 -7.25 -10.15 11.16
CA LYS A 464 -6.69 -10.92 12.29
C LYS A 464 -6.09 -12.25 11.83
N HIS A 465 -6.69 -12.89 10.82
CA HIS A 465 -6.14 -14.10 10.21
C HIS A 465 -4.81 -13.81 9.50
N ALA A 466 -4.73 -12.72 8.73
CA ALA A 466 -3.50 -12.27 8.09
C ALA A 466 -2.37 -12.05 9.13
N TYR A 467 -2.65 -11.30 10.20
CA TYR A 467 -1.67 -11.05 11.27
C TYR A 467 -1.15 -12.33 11.91
N LYS A 468 -2.04 -13.27 12.23
CA LYS A 468 -1.68 -14.55 12.86
C LYS A 468 -0.95 -15.51 11.93
N SER A 469 -1.15 -15.37 10.62
CA SER A 469 -0.55 -16.24 9.61
C SER A 469 0.78 -15.71 9.08
N PHE A 470 1.15 -14.48 9.44
CA PHE A 470 2.43 -13.91 9.10
C PHE A 470 3.57 -14.67 9.80
N ASP A 471 4.50 -15.20 9.01
CA ASP A 471 5.69 -15.90 9.49
C ASP A 471 6.93 -15.04 9.24
N PHE A 472 7.32 -14.30 10.28
CA PHE A 472 8.41 -13.32 10.22
C PHE A 472 9.70 -13.88 9.61
N GLN A 473 10.15 -15.06 10.02
CA GLN A 473 11.39 -15.66 9.51
C GLN A 473 11.23 -16.22 8.10
N ARG A 474 10.06 -16.79 7.77
CA ARG A 474 9.80 -17.29 6.42
C ARG A 474 9.74 -16.17 5.39
N GLN A 475 9.36 -14.96 5.78
CA GLN A 475 9.27 -13.79 4.92
C GLN A 475 10.62 -13.11 4.64
N TYR A 476 11.73 -13.57 5.24
CA TYR A 476 13.06 -13.12 4.83
C TYR A 476 13.25 -13.46 3.36
N ILE A 477 13.69 -12.51 2.52
CA ILE A 477 13.87 -12.74 1.07
C ILE A 477 14.61 -14.04 0.72
N PRO A 478 15.73 -14.40 1.37
CA PRO A 478 16.41 -15.66 1.08
C PRO A 478 15.64 -16.92 1.50
N ASN A 479 14.63 -16.80 2.36
CA ASN A 479 13.74 -17.89 2.77
C ASN A 479 12.47 -17.93 1.91
N ASP A 480 11.84 -16.78 1.68
CA ASP A 480 10.58 -16.62 0.97
C ASP A 480 10.69 -17.11 -0.48
N LEU A 481 11.67 -16.60 -1.24
CA LEU A 481 11.79 -16.89 -2.67
C LEU A 481 11.91 -18.40 -2.94
N PRO A 482 12.84 -19.15 -2.32
CA PRO A 482 12.88 -20.60 -2.47
C PRO A 482 11.63 -21.31 -1.96
N ALA A 483 11.05 -20.87 -0.84
CA ALA A 483 9.86 -21.49 -0.26
C ALA A 483 8.63 -21.36 -1.17
N ARG A 484 8.55 -20.30 -1.99
CA ARG A 484 7.54 -20.12 -3.03
C ARG A 484 7.91 -20.78 -4.36
N GLY A 485 9.10 -21.36 -4.47
CA GLY A 485 9.55 -22.10 -5.64
C GLY A 485 10.36 -21.26 -6.65
N PHE A 486 11.04 -20.22 -6.17
CA PHE A 486 11.98 -19.37 -6.92
C PHE A 486 13.38 -19.48 -6.32
N PRO A 487 14.19 -20.50 -6.69
CA PRO A 487 15.52 -20.68 -6.12
C PRO A 487 16.43 -19.49 -6.42
N LEU A 488 17.14 -18.97 -5.41
CA LEU A 488 18.05 -17.83 -5.57
C LEU A 488 19.10 -18.05 -6.66
N SER A 489 19.61 -19.27 -6.79
CA SER A 489 20.60 -19.67 -7.80
C SER A 489 20.08 -19.61 -9.23
N GLU A 490 18.76 -19.58 -9.43
CA GLU A 490 18.14 -19.59 -10.75
C GLU A 490 17.58 -18.21 -11.17
N LEU A 491 17.52 -17.22 -10.27
CA LEU A 491 16.87 -15.91 -10.53
C LEU A 491 17.39 -15.18 -11.78
N ASN A 492 18.66 -15.39 -12.15
CA ASN A 492 19.28 -14.78 -13.33
C ASN A 492 19.20 -15.64 -14.60
N THR A 493 18.50 -16.77 -14.56
CA THR A 493 18.24 -17.59 -15.75
C THR A 493 17.14 -16.97 -16.62
N PRO A 494 17.06 -17.30 -17.92
CA PRO A 494 16.00 -16.80 -18.80
C PRO A 494 14.58 -17.06 -18.28
N LYS A 495 14.39 -18.14 -17.50
CA LYS A 495 13.09 -18.56 -16.96
C LYS A 495 12.51 -17.57 -15.93
N PHE A 496 13.34 -16.85 -15.19
CA PHE A 496 12.88 -15.88 -14.19
C PHE A 496 13.13 -14.43 -14.59
N LYS A 497 13.52 -14.17 -15.84
CA LYS A 497 13.89 -12.82 -16.31
C LYS A 497 12.78 -11.78 -16.16
N ASN A 498 11.51 -12.18 -16.22
CA ASN A 498 10.35 -11.30 -16.06
C ASN A 498 9.94 -11.09 -14.57
N TYR A 499 10.60 -11.73 -13.61
CA TYR A 499 10.31 -11.57 -12.18
C TYR A 499 11.24 -10.54 -11.54
N ALA A 500 11.14 -9.29 -12.00
CA ALA A 500 12.03 -8.20 -11.60
C ALA A 500 12.03 -7.98 -10.08
N TYR A 501 10.87 -8.00 -9.42
CA TYR A 501 10.77 -7.92 -7.95
C TYR A 501 11.71 -8.91 -7.25
N ALA A 502 11.67 -10.20 -7.63
CA ALA A 502 12.49 -11.21 -6.97
C ALA A 502 13.99 -10.97 -7.14
N LYS A 503 14.41 -10.56 -8.34
CA LYS A 503 15.81 -10.25 -8.65
C LYS A 503 16.30 -9.03 -7.88
N ASP A 504 15.54 -7.94 -7.96
CA ASP A 504 15.92 -6.65 -7.39
C ASP A 504 15.82 -6.68 -5.87
N MET A 505 14.80 -7.34 -5.32
CA MET A 505 14.64 -7.48 -3.87
C MET A 505 15.70 -8.39 -3.25
N ASN A 506 16.17 -9.43 -3.95
CA ASN A 506 17.31 -10.22 -3.49
C ASN A 506 18.60 -9.40 -3.44
N LEU A 507 18.84 -8.53 -4.42
CA LEU A 507 19.99 -7.62 -4.40
C LEU A 507 19.87 -6.57 -3.29
N MET A 508 18.68 -5.96 -3.13
CA MET A 508 18.39 -4.99 -2.06
C MET A 508 18.58 -5.62 -0.67
N TRP A 509 18.02 -6.82 -0.44
CA TRP A 509 18.18 -7.57 0.80
C TRP A 509 19.64 -7.75 1.16
N ASN A 510 20.47 -8.23 0.22
CA ASN A 510 21.90 -8.46 0.48
C ASN A 510 22.65 -7.16 0.78
N THR A 511 22.28 -6.04 0.14
CA THR A 511 22.85 -4.72 0.41
C THR A 511 22.49 -4.23 1.82
N ILE A 512 21.22 -4.33 2.23
CA ILE A 512 20.79 -3.98 3.59
C ILE A 512 21.43 -4.92 4.62
N HIS A 513 21.44 -6.23 4.36
CA HIS A 513 22.04 -7.22 5.24
C HIS A 513 23.54 -6.95 5.47
N THR A 514 24.29 -6.60 4.41
CA THR A 514 25.71 -6.25 4.52
C THR A 514 25.91 -5.00 5.38
N PHE A 515 25.09 -3.98 5.18
CA PHE A 515 25.10 -2.77 6.00
C PHE A 515 24.80 -3.08 7.47
N VAL A 516 23.74 -3.85 7.74
CA VAL A 516 23.33 -4.24 9.10
C VAL A 516 24.40 -5.08 9.77
N SER A 517 24.94 -6.10 9.09
CA SER A 517 26.04 -6.93 9.60
C SER A 517 27.22 -6.06 10.04
N SER A 518 27.66 -5.16 9.16
CA SER A 518 28.80 -4.29 9.46
C SER A 518 28.53 -3.37 10.66
N MET A 519 27.29 -2.88 10.83
CA MET A 519 26.91 -2.06 11.98
C MET A 519 26.82 -2.86 13.28
N VAL A 520 26.32 -4.10 13.22
CA VAL A 520 26.22 -5.02 14.37
C VAL A 520 27.61 -5.46 14.85
N ASP A 521 28.54 -5.73 13.92
CA ASP A 521 29.92 -6.13 14.21
C ASP A 521 30.71 -5.07 15.00
N LEU A 522 30.28 -3.79 14.99
CA LEU A 522 30.87 -2.75 15.83
C LEU A 522 30.58 -2.92 17.32
N SER A 523 29.54 -3.68 17.67
CA SER A 523 29.04 -3.83 19.03
C SER A 523 29.12 -5.27 19.56
N TYR A 524 29.14 -6.27 18.67
CA TYR A 524 29.17 -7.68 19.03
C TYR A 524 30.26 -8.41 18.24
N GLU A 525 31.19 -9.05 18.95
CA GLU A 525 32.28 -9.86 18.42
C GLU A 525 31.96 -11.37 18.46
N THR A 526 31.03 -11.77 19.34
CA THR A 526 30.68 -13.19 19.56
C THR A 526 29.19 -13.38 19.79
N ASP A 527 28.68 -14.57 19.44
CA ASP A 527 27.31 -14.98 19.72
C ASP A 527 26.98 -14.92 21.22
N ASP A 528 27.96 -15.23 22.09
CA ASP A 528 27.78 -15.15 23.55
C ASP A 528 27.41 -13.74 24.02
N GLN A 529 27.91 -12.67 23.38
CA GLN A 529 27.51 -11.30 23.73
C GLN A 529 26.05 -11.04 23.39
N VAL A 530 25.56 -11.54 22.25
CA VAL A 530 24.14 -11.44 21.85
C VAL A 530 23.24 -12.29 22.76
N ALA A 531 23.66 -13.52 23.06
CA ALA A 531 22.91 -14.42 23.94
C ALA A 531 22.77 -13.86 25.38
N ASN A 532 23.78 -13.12 25.85
CA ASN A 532 23.78 -12.49 27.18
C ASN A 532 23.22 -11.05 27.18
N ASP A 533 22.78 -10.51 26.04
CA ASP A 533 22.18 -9.19 25.92
C ASP A 533 20.73 -9.20 26.41
N ALA A 534 20.51 -8.78 27.66
CA ALA A 534 19.20 -8.79 28.29
C ALA A 534 18.12 -7.97 27.55
N PRO A 535 18.41 -6.74 27.04
CA PRO A 535 17.51 -6.03 26.14
C PRO A 535 17.05 -6.86 24.92
N ILE A 536 17.97 -7.51 24.19
CA ILE A 536 17.62 -8.34 23.02
C ILE A 536 16.72 -9.52 23.43
N GLN A 537 17.02 -10.19 24.55
CA GLN A 537 16.20 -11.31 25.03
C GLN A 537 14.79 -10.84 25.44
N ALA A 538 14.69 -9.67 26.09
CA ALA A 538 13.41 -9.07 26.45
C ALA A 538 12.60 -8.69 25.19
N TRP A 539 13.27 -8.12 24.17
CA TRP A 539 12.65 -7.75 22.91
C TRP A 539 12.06 -8.95 22.16
N CYS A 540 12.82 -10.04 22.04
CA CYS A 540 12.31 -11.29 21.45
C CYS A 540 11.08 -11.80 22.21
N LYS A 541 11.12 -11.78 23.55
CA LYS A 541 10.01 -12.23 24.39
C LYS A 541 8.77 -11.35 24.23
N GLU A 542 8.94 -10.03 24.17
CA GLU A 542 7.84 -9.06 24.02
C GLU A 542 7.13 -9.23 22.67
N ILE A 543 7.89 -9.28 21.57
CA ILE A 543 7.33 -9.44 20.22
C ILE A 543 6.55 -10.76 20.10
N ARG A 544 7.08 -11.85 20.65
CA ARG A 544 6.44 -13.18 20.58
C ARG A 544 5.27 -13.37 21.53
N SER A 545 5.14 -12.52 22.55
CA SER A 545 4.20 -12.75 23.64
C SER A 545 2.75 -12.69 23.16
N PRO A 546 1.89 -13.64 23.58
CA PRO A 546 0.46 -13.66 23.21
C PRO A 546 -0.32 -12.47 23.78
N THR A 547 0.24 -11.74 24.75
CA THR A 547 -0.39 -10.57 25.38
C THR A 547 0.29 -9.25 25.00
N ALA A 548 1.24 -9.27 24.07
CA ALA A 548 1.95 -8.09 23.57
C ALA A 548 2.05 -8.17 22.04
N GLY A 549 3.24 -8.34 21.46
CA GLY A 549 3.41 -8.28 20.00
C GLY A 549 2.74 -9.41 19.20
N GLN A 550 2.38 -10.54 19.81
CA GLN A 550 1.67 -11.66 19.13
C GLN A 550 2.30 -12.17 17.81
N ILE A 551 3.63 -12.05 17.63
CA ILE A 551 4.35 -12.58 16.47
C ILE A 551 5.21 -13.77 16.93
N PRO A 552 4.63 -14.98 17.11
CA PRO A 552 5.35 -16.13 17.64
C PRO A 552 6.48 -16.62 16.72
N SER A 553 6.39 -16.31 15.42
CA SER A 553 7.41 -16.60 14.41
C SER A 553 8.64 -15.69 14.50
N PHE A 554 8.63 -14.66 15.34
CA PHE A 554 9.81 -13.82 15.54
C PHE A 554 10.93 -14.65 16.22
N PRO A 555 12.20 -14.54 15.78
CA PRO A 555 13.27 -15.43 16.25
C PRO A 555 13.56 -15.29 17.75
N VAL A 556 14.08 -16.36 18.37
CA VAL A 556 14.83 -16.23 19.63
C VAL A 556 16.28 -15.94 19.24
N ILE A 557 16.70 -14.68 19.43
CA ILE A 557 17.99 -14.22 18.94
C ILE A 557 19.07 -14.54 19.97
N THR A 558 19.97 -15.47 19.63
CA THR A 558 21.11 -15.87 20.48
C THR A 558 22.46 -15.82 19.75
N THR A 559 22.45 -15.40 18.49
CA THR A 559 23.63 -15.39 17.61
C THR A 559 23.64 -14.09 16.81
N ILE A 560 24.83 -13.63 16.41
CA ILE A 560 25.00 -12.46 15.55
C ILE A 560 24.21 -12.61 14.23
N PRO A 561 24.29 -13.73 13.48
CA PRO A 561 23.50 -13.89 12.25
C PRO A 561 21.99 -13.73 12.46
N ALA A 562 21.42 -14.33 13.51
CA ALA A 562 19.99 -14.18 13.82
C ALA A 562 19.60 -12.73 14.17
N LEU A 563 20.50 -11.97 14.81
CA LEU A 563 20.27 -10.54 15.10
C LEU A 563 20.31 -9.71 13.81
N VAL A 564 21.31 -9.96 12.96
CA VAL A 564 21.47 -9.32 11.66
C VAL A 564 20.25 -9.58 10.78
N ASP A 565 19.79 -10.82 10.68
CA ASP A 565 18.60 -11.19 9.90
C ASP A 565 17.35 -10.48 10.41
N ALA A 566 17.12 -10.45 11.74
CA ALA A 566 15.94 -9.81 12.31
C ALA A 566 15.91 -8.29 12.06
N ILE A 567 17.05 -7.62 12.24
CA ILE A 567 17.17 -6.17 11.95
C ILE A 567 17.04 -5.90 10.45
N THR A 568 17.66 -6.73 9.60
CA THR A 568 17.53 -6.64 8.15
C THR A 568 16.07 -6.75 7.73
N MET A 569 15.31 -7.68 8.32
CA MET A 569 13.90 -7.84 8.03
C MET A 569 13.07 -6.61 8.42
N SER A 570 13.28 -6.04 9.61
CA SER A 570 12.56 -4.81 10.01
C SER A 570 12.84 -3.64 9.06
N ILE A 571 14.10 -3.42 8.68
CA ILE A 571 14.45 -2.38 7.69
C ILE A 571 13.84 -2.72 6.32
N HIS A 572 13.87 -3.99 5.91
CA HIS A 572 13.27 -4.46 4.67
C HIS A 572 11.75 -4.18 4.61
N ILE A 573 11.02 -4.51 5.68
CA ILE A 573 9.58 -4.26 5.81
C ILE A 573 9.30 -2.75 5.71
N ALA A 574 9.99 -1.96 6.54
CA ALA A 574 9.75 -0.53 6.65
C ALA A 574 10.11 0.27 5.38
N SER A 575 11.03 -0.26 4.57
CA SER A 575 11.61 0.45 3.44
C SER A 575 11.27 -0.23 2.09
N PRO A 576 12.12 -1.10 1.50
CA PRO A 576 11.93 -1.57 0.14
C PRO A 576 10.65 -2.39 -0.05
N GLN A 577 10.21 -3.17 0.93
CA GLN A 577 8.99 -3.97 0.82
C GLN A 577 7.75 -3.09 0.74
N HIS A 578 7.60 -2.14 1.67
CA HIS A 578 6.51 -1.16 1.62
C HIS A 578 6.53 -0.36 0.31
N THR A 579 7.69 0.13 -0.13
CA THR A 579 7.81 0.82 -1.43
C THR A 579 7.32 -0.06 -2.59
N ALA A 580 7.75 -1.33 -2.66
CA ALA A 580 7.39 -2.24 -3.76
C ALA A 580 5.87 -2.49 -3.85
N VAL A 581 5.19 -2.59 -2.72
CA VAL A 581 3.75 -2.93 -2.67
C VAL A 581 2.83 -1.71 -2.63
N ASN A 582 3.36 -0.51 -2.40
CA ASN A 582 2.58 0.71 -2.31
C ASN A 582 2.71 1.63 -3.54
N TYR A 583 3.92 1.88 -4.04
CA TYR A 583 4.14 2.99 -4.99
C TYR A 583 3.60 2.74 -6.40
N LEU A 584 3.25 1.48 -6.72
CA LEU A 584 2.58 1.11 -7.97
C LEU A 584 1.04 1.02 -7.84
N GLN A 585 0.47 1.35 -6.67
CA GLN A 585 -0.99 1.34 -6.48
C GLN A 585 -1.69 2.24 -7.49
N ASN A 586 -1.28 3.51 -7.64
CA ASN A 586 -1.91 4.41 -8.62
C ASN A 586 -1.79 3.84 -10.05
N PHE A 587 -0.66 3.24 -10.41
CA PHE A 587 -0.46 2.67 -11.74
C PHE A 587 -1.40 1.48 -12.03
N TYR A 588 -1.61 0.57 -11.08
CA TYR A 588 -2.42 -0.64 -11.31
C TYR A 588 -3.89 -0.53 -10.89
N GLN A 589 -4.23 0.36 -9.95
CA GLN A 589 -5.57 0.42 -9.34
C GLN A 589 -6.37 1.67 -9.74
N ALA A 590 -5.71 2.80 -10.07
CA ALA A 590 -6.46 4.02 -10.40
C ALA A 590 -7.30 3.86 -11.68
N PHE A 591 -6.83 3.02 -12.61
CA PHE A 591 -7.68 2.48 -13.68
C PHE A 591 -8.50 1.30 -13.14
N VAL A 592 -9.59 1.62 -12.45
CA VAL A 592 -10.38 0.71 -11.59
C VAL A 592 -10.73 -0.61 -12.26
N ILE A 593 -11.03 -0.62 -13.56
CA ILE A 593 -11.44 -1.84 -14.26
C ILE A 593 -10.29 -2.85 -14.49
N ASN A 594 -9.03 -2.44 -14.31
CA ASN A 594 -7.90 -3.38 -14.29
C ASN A 594 -7.86 -4.18 -12.98
N LYS A 595 -8.07 -3.52 -11.84
CA LYS A 595 -7.96 -4.13 -10.51
C LYS A 595 -9.04 -3.60 -9.55
N PRO A 596 -10.31 -3.98 -9.74
CA PRO A 596 -11.40 -3.50 -8.90
C PRO A 596 -11.36 -4.17 -7.52
N ALA A 597 -11.81 -3.46 -6.49
CA ALA A 597 -11.87 -3.97 -5.11
C ALA A 597 -13.03 -4.95 -4.85
N SER A 598 -14.07 -4.90 -5.70
CA SER A 598 -15.26 -5.75 -5.61
C SER A 598 -16.01 -5.79 -6.94
N LEU A 599 -16.90 -6.76 -7.08
CA LEU A 599 -17.88 -6.80 -8.17
C LEU A 599 -19.16 -6.05 -7.78
N CYS A 600 -19.83 -5.44 -8.76
CA CYS A 600 -21.07 -4.67 -8.58
C CYS A 600 -22.35 -5.42 -9.00
N SER A 601 -22.23 -6.69 -9.40
CA SER A 601 -23.37 -7.56 -9.67
C SER A 601 -23.11 -8.98 -9.15
N PRO A 602 -24.16 -9.76 -8.86
CA PRO A 602 -24.01 -11.12 -8.35
C PRO A 602 -23.14 -11.99 -9.27
N PRO A 603 -22.20 -12.79 -8.72
CA PRO A 603 -21.44 -13.74 -9.51
C PRO A 603 -22.34 -14.75 -10.25
N PRO A 604 -21.92 -15.29 -11.41
CA PRO A 604 -22.67 -16.32 -12.12
C PRO A 604 -22.86 -17.56 -11.25
N THR A 605 -24.00 -18.22 -11.39
CA THR A 605 -24.34 -19.41 -10.59
C THR A 605 -23.93 -20.73 -11.25
N SER A 606 -23.45 -20.70 -12.50
CA SER A 606 -22.94 -21.87 -13.22
C SER A 606 -21.91 -21.48 -14.28
N LEU A 607 -21.07 -22.46 -14.66
CA LEU A 607 -20.12 -22.29 -15.77
C LEU A 607 -20.82 -21.94 -17.08
N ALA A 608 -21.98 -22.53 -17.37
CA ALA A 608 -22.74 -22.26 -18.59
C ALA A 608 -23.25 -20.81 -18.64
N ALA A 609 -23.68 -20.25 -17.50
CA ALA A 609 -24.04 -18.83 -17.41
C ALA A 609 -22.82 -17.93 -17.68
N LEU A 610 -21.68 -18.22 -17.06
CA LEU A 610 -20.45 -17.45 -17.27
C LEU A 610 -19.95 -17.53 -18.72
N GLN A 611 -19.99 -18.70 -19.35
CA GLN A 611 -19.60 -18.88 -20.76
C GLN A 611 -20.45 -18.08 -21.75
N ALA A 612 -21.66 -17.66 -21.36
CA ALA A 612 -22.53 -16.83 -22.17
C ALA A 612 -22.30 -15.31 -22.00
N TYR A 613 -21.40 -14.90 -21.10
CA TYR A 613 -21.15 -13.49 -20.81
C TYR A 613 -20.64 -12.74 -22.05
N LYS A 614 -21.10 -11.50 -22.17
CA LYS A 614 -20.67 -10.51 -23.16
C LYS A 614 -20.10 -9.29 -22.45
N GLU A 615 -19.65 -8.29 -23.21
CA GLU A 615 -19.15 -7.03 -22.66
C GLU A 615 -20.09 -6.42 -21.62
N ILE A 616 -21.40 -6.40 -21.91
CA ILE A 616 -22.41 -5.82 -21.00
C ILE A 616 -22.45 -6.50 -19.63
N ASP A 617 -22.15 -7.79 -19.55
CA ASP A 617 -22.16 -8.53 -18.29
C ASP A 617 -20.92 -8.21 -17.45
N LEU A 618 -19.76 -8.02 -18.10
CA LEU A 618 -18.57 -7.52 -17.44
C LEU A 618 -18.76 -6.07 -16.98
N VAL A 619 -19.32 -5.20 -17.82
CA VAL A 619 -19.63 -3.80 -17.47
C VAL A 619 -20.52 -3.72 -16.24
N LYS A 620 -21.59 -4.53 -16.17
CA LYS A 620 -22.48 -4.62 -15.00
C LYS A 620 -21.78 -5.11 -13.73
N ALA A 621 -20.71 -5.89 -13.86
CA ALA A 621 -19.94 -6.39 -12.73
C ALA A 621 -18.90 -5.39 -12.23
N LEU A 622 -18.65 -4.30 -12.95
CA LEU A 622 -17.69 -3.26 -12.59
C LEU A 622 -18.41 -2.03 -12.05
N PRO A 623 -17.71 -1.12 -11.33
CA PRO A 623 -18.30 0.11 -10.79
C PRO A 623 -18.54 1.18 -11.88
N ILE A 624 -19.16 0.78 -12.99
CA ILE A 624 -19.49 1.62 -14.14
C ILE A 624 -20.98 1.93 -14.09
N GLY A 625 -21.32 3.21 -14.09
CA GLY A 625 -22.69 3.70 -14.08
C GLY A 625 -22.88 4.84 -13.07
N PRO A 626 -23.94 5.66 -13.23
CA PRO A 626 -24.22 6.78 -12.33
C PRO A 626 -24.36 6.34 -10.87
N GLN A 627 -24.89 5.13 -10.63
CA GLN A 627 -25.07 4.56 -9.30
C GLN A 627 -23.74 4.16 -8.61
N HIS A 628 -22.64 4.04 -9.35
CA HIS A 628 -21.34 3.59 -8.83
C HIS A 628 -20.27 4.71 -8.77
N GLN A 629 -20.65 5.97 -9.00
CA GLN A 629 -19.70 7.09 -9.02
C GLN A 629 -18.90 7.25 -7.72
N ARG A 630 -19.54 7.06 -6.56
CA ARG A 630 -18.86 7.04 -5.25
C ARG A 630 -17.82 5.92 -5.18
N LEU A 631 -18.18 4.71 -5.57
CA LEU A 631 -17.30 3.55 -5.52
C LEU A 631 -16.11 3.72 -6.48
N TRP A 632 -16.36 4.22 -7.69
CA TRP A 632 -15.31 4.55 -8.67
C TRP A 632 -14.36 5.64 -8.14
N LEU A 633 -14.90 6.71 -7.55
CA LEU A 633 -14.13 7.80 -6.97
C LEU A 633 -13.16 7.27 -5.91
N LEU A 634 -13.66 6.52 -4.94
CA LEU A 634 -12.84 5.97 -3.86
C LEU A 634 -11.81 4.96 -4.40
N SER A 635 -12.21 4.07 -5.29
CA SER A 635 -11.32 3.06 -5.89
C SER A 635 -10.18 3.68 -6.71
N SER A 636 -10.42 4.82 -7.36
CA SER A 636 -9.40 5.49 -8.17
C SER A 636 -8.56 6.52 -7.41
N HIS A 637 -9.14 7.18 -6.41
CA HIS A 637 -8.48 8.29 -5.69
C HIS A 637 -7.64 7.82 -4.50
N ILE A 638 -8.01 6.73 -3.84
CA ILE A 638 -7.23 6.23 -2.69
C ILE A 638 -5.82 5.78 -3.11
N PRO A 639 -5.62 5.01 -4.19
CA PRO A 639 -4.30 4.71 -4.70
C PRO A 639 -3.45 5.97 -4.96
N HIS A 640 -4.07 7.05 -5.47
CA HIS A 640 -3.38 8.33 -5.68
C HIS A 640 -2.90 8.98 -4.37
N LEU A 641 -3.70 8.89 -3.29
CA LEU A 641 -3.33 9.40 -1.98
C LEU A 641 -2.22 8.60 -1.33
N LEU A 642 -2.18 7.28 -1.57
CA LEU A 642 -1.26 6.37 -0.90
C LEU A 642 0.07 6.19 -1.62
N SER A 643 0.17 6.54 -2.90
CA SER A 643 1.33 6.20 -3.74
C SER A 643 2.17 7.39 -4.21
N PHE A 644 2.17 8.52 -3.48
CA PHE A 644 3.02 9.64 -3.87
C PHE A 644 4.51 9.26 -3.76
N ARG A 645 5.31 9.78 -4.70
CA ARG A 645 6.75 9.56 -4.68
C ARG A 645 7.34 10.15 -3.40
N VAL A 646 8.21 9.38 -2.75
CA VAL A 646 8.95 9.85 -1.58
C VAL A 646 9.73 11.13 -1.90
N ALA A 647 9.75 12.06 -0.94
CA ALA A 647 10.61 13.24 -1.02
C ALA A 647 12.10 12.82 -0.97
N GLU A 648 12.98 13.56 -1.65
CA GLU A 648 14.40 13.19 -1.80
C GLU A 648 15.12 13.02 -0.45
N GLU A 649 14.70 13.77 0.57
CA GLU A 649 15.26 13.71 1.91
C GLU A 649 14.90 12.43 2.69
N ASN A 650 13.88 11.67 2.25
CA ASN A 650 13.34 10.54 3.00
C ASN A 650 13.57 9.18 2.31
N ASN A 651 14.60 9.03 1.46
CA ASN A 651 14.97 7.76 0.85
C ASN A 651 16.25 7.13 1.47
N LEU A 652 16.51 5.86 1.15
CA LEU A 652 17.67 5.12 1.66
C LEU A 652 19.02 5.74 1.25
N ILE A 653 19.12 6.31 0.05
CA ILE A 653 20.33 7.00 -0.41
C ILE A 653 20.64 8.20 0.49
N ASN A 654 19.64 9.01 0.80
CA ASN A 654 19.81 10.17 1.66
C ASN A 654 20.09 9.77 3.11
N TYR A 655 19.52 8.67 3.58
CA TYR A 655 19.89 8.08 4.87
C TYR A 655 21.39 7.75 4.94
N ALA A 656 21.91 7.00 3.96
CA ALA A 656 23.33 6.65 3.90
C ALA A 656 24.23 7.90 3.81
N LEU A 657 23.85 8.88 2.97
CA LEU A 657 24.56 10.14 2.82
C LEU A 657 24.56 10.97 4.12
N SER A 658 23.43 11.01 4.82
CA SER A 658 23.27 11.72 6.09
C SER A 658 24.14 11.10 7.18
N LEU A 659 24.13 9.76 7.26
CA LEU A 659 24.97 9.01 8.19
C LEU A 659 26.46 9.27 7.92
N TRP A 660 26.90 9.17 6.66
CA TRP A 660 28.28 9.50 6.30
C TRP A 660 28.65 10.94 6.68
N ASN A 661 27.77 11.91 6.38
CA ASN A 661 28.03 13.31 6.68
C ASN A 661 28.13 13.61 8.17
N LEU A 662 27.35 12.90 9.00
CA LEU A 662 27.41 13.00 10.46
C LEU A 662 28.74 12.48 11.02
N TYR A 663 29.27 11.39 10.45
CA TYR A 663 30.47 10.72 10.94
C TYR A 663 31.78 11.17 10.25
N LYS A 664 31.71 11.93 9.15
CA LYS A 664 32.91 12.30 8.36
C LYS A 664 34.03 13.05 9.11
N LYS A 665 33.71 13.71 10.23
CA LYS A 665 34.67 14.46 11.08
C LYS A 665 34.81 13.88 12.50
N LYS A 666 34.05 12.82 12.80
CA LYS A 666 34.04 12.17 14.11
C LYS A 666 35.22 11.21 14.21
N THR A 667 35.84 11.13 15.39
CA THR A 667 37.12 10.41 15.60
C THR A 667 37.13 9.57 16.88
N GLY A 668 35.99 9.43 17.56
CA GLY A 668 35.83 8.55 18.71
C GLY A 668 35.85 7.07 18.30
N PRO A 669 35.88 6.16 19.28
CA PRO A 669 35.89 4.72 19.01
C PRO A 669 34.69 4.28 18.18
N GLY A 670 34.91 3.52 17.10
CA GLY A 670 33.86 3.04 16.19
C GLY A 670 33.33 4.08 15.20
N GLU A 671 33.58 5.38 15.42
CA GLU A 671 33.04 6.45 14.59
C GLU A 671 33.64 6.48 13.16
N PRO A 672 34.96 6.27 12.95
CA PRO A 672 35.55 6.09 11.63
C PRO A 672 34.98 4.89 10.86
N GLU A 673 34.68 3.80 11.56
CA GLU A 673 34.11 2.59 11.00
C GLU A 673 32.67 2.83 10.53
N VAL A 674 31.83 3.50 11.33
CA VAL A 674 30.48 3.91 10.90
C VAL A 674 30.52 4.76 9.64
N LYS A 675 31.48 5.69 9.53
CA LYS A 675 31.67 6.47 8.30
C LYS A 675 31.95 5.56 7.10
N ALA A 676 32.89 4.62 7.22
CA ALA A 676 33.25 3.71 6.14
C ALA A 676 32.10 2.78 5.73
N ILE A 677 31.32 2.32 6.70
CA ILE A 677 30.12 1.51 6.49
C ILE A 677 29.07 2.32 5.73
N ALA A 678 28.80 3.57 6.14
CA ALA A 678 27.87 4.45 5.45
C ALA A 678 28.30 4.75 4.00
N GLU A 679 29.60 4.93 3.76
CA GLU A 679 30.17 5.12 2.42
C GLU A 679 29.97 3.89 1.53
N THR A 680 30.18 2.71 2.11
CA THR A 680 29.99 1.43 1.41
C THR A 680 28.51 1.21 1.09
N PHE A 681 27.61 1.44 2.06
CA PHE A 681 26.18 1.30 1.86
C PHE A 681 25.65 2.27 0.80
N TYR A 682 26.06 3.53 0.82
CA TYR A 682 25.74 4.51 -0.23
C TYR A 682 26.21 4.03 -1.61
N THR A 683 27.45 3.54 -1.71
CA THR A 683 28.01 3.07 -2.97
C THR A 683 27.23 1.86 -3.51
N GLN A 684 26.93 0.89 -2.65
CA GLN A 684 26.14 -0.29 -3.03
C GLN A 684 24.73 0.09 -3.47
N LEU A 685 24.03 0.97 -2.73
CA LEU A 685 22.73 1.48 -3.13
C LEU A 685 22.79 2.18 -4.49
N ARG A 686 23.81 2.98 -4.76
CA ARG A 686 23.98 3.63 -6.07
C ARG A 686 24.20 2.61 -7.18
N ASP A 687 24.98 1.57 -6.93
CA ASP A 687 25.23 0.52 -7.93
C ASP A 687 23.96 -0.28 -8.24
N LEU A 688 23.04 -0.43 -7.27
CA LEU A 688 21.72 -1.04 -7.49
C LEU A 688 20.85 -0.27 -8.50
N ILE A 689 21.01 1.06 -8.64
CA ILE A 689 20.24 1.85 -9.63
C ILE A 689 20.48 1.29 -11.04
N GLY A 690 21.74 1.03 -11.40
CA GLY A 690 22.09 0.46 -12.70
C GLY A 690 21.63 -0.99 -12.84
N ALA A 691 21.79 -1.79 -11.79
CA ALA A 691 21.39 -3.19 -11.80
C ALA A 691 19.87 -3.36 -11.96
N PHE A 692 19.06 -2.52 -11.32
CA PHE A 692 17.60 -2.57 -11.41
C PHE A 692 17.11 -2.11 -12.78
N ASP A 693 17.72 -1.07 -13.35
CA ASP A 693 17.44 -0.66 -14.73
C ASP A 693 17.80 -1.77 -15.74
N GLU A 694 18.92 -2.48 -15.55
CA GLU A 694 19.28 -3.65 -16.35
C GLU A 694 18.30 -4.82 -16.18
N THR A 695 17.85 -5.10 -14.95
CA THR A 695 16.79 -6.09 -14.69
C THR A 695 15.51 -5.72 -15.45
N SER A 696 15.06 -4.48 -15.31
CA SER A 696 13.84 -3.95 -15.92
C SER A 696 13.89 -4.02 -17.45
N ARG A 697 15.00 -3.58 -18.06
CA ARG A 697 15.24 -3.67 -19.51
C ARG A 697 15.46 -5.09 -20.03
N GLY A 698 15.87 -6.02 -19.16
CA GLY A 698 16.10 -7.43 -19.49
C GLY A 698 14.83 -8.29 -19.53
N MET A 699 13.68 -7.74 -19.11
CA MET A 699 12.39 -8.41 -19.24
C MET A 699 11.99 -8.57 -20.72
N THR A 700 11.03 -9.45 -20.99
CA THR A 700 10.50 -9.65 -22.35
C THR A 700 9.95 -8.34 -22.93
N ASP A 701 10.21 -8.09 -24.21
CA ASP A 701 9.71 -6.90 -24.93
C ASP A 701 8.20 -6.66 -24.69
N GLY A 702 7.84 -5.41 -24.40
CA GLY A 702 6.46 -4.99 -24.13
C GLY A 702 5.97 -5.21 -22.69
N THR A 703 6.78 -5.85 -21.84
CA THR A 703 6.55 -5.92 -20.38
C THR A 703 6.60 -4.51 -19.78
N VAL A 704 5.71 -4.21 -18.84
CA VAL A 704 5.72 -2.92 -18.11
C VAL A 704 7.05 -2.80 -17.35
N PRO A 705 7.81 -1.70 -17.50
CA PRO A 705 9.05 -1.50 -16.75
C PRO A 705 8.82 -1.58 -15.25
N TYR A 706 9.83 -2.07 -14.52
CA TYR A 706 9.79 -2.19 -13.07
C TYR A 706 10.87 -1.31 -12.43
N ASN A 707 10.49 -0.10 -12.02
CA ASN A 707 11.41 0.91 -11.49
C ASN A 707 11.10 1.31 -10.04
N VAL A 708 10.11 0.68 -9.41
CA VAL A 708 9.62 1.05 -8.08
C VAL A 708 10.67 0.90 -6.98
N LEU A 709 11.63 -0.01 -7.14
CA LEU A 709 12.73 -0.23 -6.21
C LEU A 709 13.96 0.65 -6.47
N ASP A 710 13.90 1.63 -7.39
CA ASP A 710 14.99 2.59 -7.57
C ASP A 710 15.38 3.17 -6.19
N PRO A 711 16.64 3.02 -5.75
CA PRO A 711 17.09 3.52 -4.45
C PRO A 711 16.89 5.04 -4.24
N ASN A 712 16.74 5.83 -5.31
CA ASN A 712 16.37 7.26 -5.22
C ASN A 712 14.90 7.48 -4.84
N SER A 713 14.05 6.46 -5.00
CA SER A 713 12.62 6.51 -4.71
C SER A 713 12.21 5.50 -3.63
N THR A 714 13.14 4.70 -3.11
CA THR A 714 12.89 3.76 -2.01
C THR A 714 12.91 4.51 -0.68
N ALA A 715 11.75 4.65 -0.07
CA ALA A 715 11.57 5.38 1.18
C ALA A 715 12.39 4.76 2.32
N VAL A 716 12.91 5.56 3.24
CA VAL A 716 13.67 5.09 4.41
C VAL A 716 12.80 4.40 5.45
N SER A 717 11.48 4.67 5.43
CA SER A 717 10.47 4.19 6.37
C SER A 717 9.09 4.20 5.71
N ILE A 718 8.07 3.75 6.44
CA ILE A 718 6.66 3.83 6.03
C ILE A 718 6.18 5.28 6.26
N LEU A 719 6.03 6.03 5.16
CA LEU A 719 5.80 7.48 5.16
C LEU A 719 4.41 7.90 4.65
N ILE A 720 3.59 6.93 4.24
CA ILE A 720 2.23 7.13 3.75
C ILE A 720 1.41 5.87 3.98
#